data_AF-A0AAU2IA55-F1
#
_entry.id   AF-A0AAU2IA55-F1
#
_cell.length_a   1.000
_cell.length_b   1.000
_cell.length_c   1.000
_cell.angle_alpha   90.00
_cell.angle_beta   90.00
_cell.angle_gamma   90.00
#
_symmetry.space_group_name_H-M   'P 1'
#
loop_
_entity.id
_entity.type
_entity.pdbx_description
1 polymer ?
#
loop_
_entity_poly.entity_id
_entity_poly.type
_entity_poly.pdbx_seq_one_letter_code
_entity_poly.pdbx_strand_id
1 'polypeptide(L)'
;MGAVVLGGAGVVTYAVASPEATGGSGPSATTPRPVKVRSAELKADGSTKRELPRTGTEPFSLVGVTWDKQSAELKGTAQVRTRSSVTGKWTDWVSVNTDSHLPDPDTAESKNGVRGMSESRWVGPSDGVEARVVAADGSSTALPKGLTLAMVDPGVTSKEAKEAKAAKASGGPQNAAYTTDLADESPSPSPSDSASDSAPQSPSPSASPSDSAPAGSPSPSDSASESASPSPSPTPTKPPAPPSTVKQPPIIMRSEWKPDTSLAVNYSPPEYIDKIQAAFIHHTVDANDYSCADSAKLIRADYAYHVKPAPDGNGWKDIGYNFLVDKCGQIFEGREGGIDEPVFGAHTYGFNSYSTGIAILGNFVDSKPSRAAMESAARVAAYKLGQYGVDPNGSVSLVAAGDTGVYKNGQTATLRTISGHQDAYATECPGKQLEDRLGTIRSFAAGAGRSSAIPTADVNRDGISDLVAGVPAGSSGGRVVVVPGGASGPDSAKKISLTQSSPGVPGAGETGDQWGAAVATGDINGDGYADLAIGQPGEDDTSLHADRGAVTILYGPAFTTGAQMNLDEGFYANGAKYGSAVAVGDFNADGKADVFASSTGTGGTWTARYAEGQESSSNITSGDTALSYEDATSGDFNKDGYADVALNYRDSTSIGRVVWFKGGRNGLTKAGTLTVKGGRAVAAGDIDGNGVDDIVIGQPYTAESGAYAGGQVTAVYGTAGTGLTATGAKVIHQATSGVPGAAESGDALGASVSVGDYNADGYADVLAGAPNEDITRTSNRSNAGTSLLFKGSATGLTGTGSLAISQDEPGVPGSTETDDNLGSAVSLTDLTGFGRADLVIGAAGEDAGNGTLLYVPSNSTGLGLSTSKYYGLTQLGTATGNHLGTTLAP
;
A
#
# COMPACT_ATOMS: atom_id res chain seq x y z
N MET A 1 43.76 30.58 26.49
CA MET A 1 44.04 31.34 27.74
C MET A 1 43.09 32.52 27.79
N GLY A 2 42.44 32.76 28.94
CA GLY A 2 41.54 33.90 29.17
C GLY A 2 40.23 33.87 28.37
N ALA A 3 39.17 34.56 28.78
CA ALA A 3 38.79 35.01 30.13
C ALA A 3 37.27 35.22 30.13
N VAL A 4 36.56 34.85 31.20
CA VAL A 4 35.11 35.10 31.31
C VAL A 4 34.88 36.50 31.87
N VAL A 5 34.09 37.30 31.17
CA VAL A 5 33.46 38.52 31.69
C VAL A 5 31.96 38.43 31.42
N LEU A 6 31.15 38.53 32.46
CA LEU A 6 29.69 38.56 32.38
C LEU A 6 29.20 40.00 32.15
N GLY A 7 28.22 40.19 31.25
CA GLY A 7 27.47 41.44 31.19
C GLY A 7 26.60 41.61 29.95
N GLY A 8 25.30 41.88 30.18
CA GLY A 8 24.42 42.52 29.19
C GLY A 8 23.50 41.56 28.42
N ALA A 9 22.21 41.88 28.39
CA ALA A 9 21.22 41.19 27.58
C ALA A 9 21.42 41.47 26.09
N GLY A 10 21.31 40.43 25.26
CA GLY A 10 21.31 40.52 23.81
C GLY A 10 20.99 39.18 23.19
N VAL A 11 19.90 39.10 22.43
CA VAL A 11 19.60 37.91 21.61
C VAL A 11 20.61 37.87 20.47
N VAL A 12 21.50 36.89 20.47
CA VAL A 12 22.44 36.66 19.37
C VAL A 12 21.75 35.76 18.34
N THR A 13 21.37 36.34 17.21
CA THR A 13 21.02 35.56 16.01
C THR A 13 22.27 34.87 15.47
N TYR A 14 22.33 33.55 15.62
CA TYR A 14 23.35 32.74 14.96
C TYR A 14 22.99 32.54 13.49
N ALA A 15 23.56 33.36 12.61
CA ALA A 15 23.59 33.04 11.19
C ALA A 15 24.59 31.89 10.98
N VAL A 16 24.10 30.65 11.02
CA VAL A 16 24.89 29.49 10.60
C VAL A 16 24.99 29.53 9.08
N ALA A 17 26.12 29.99 8.56
CA ALA A 17 26.44 29.79 7.17
C ALA A 17 26.56 28.28 6.90
N SER A 18 25.72 27.76 6.00
CA SER A 18 25.78 26.37 5.57
C SER A 18 27.20 26.05 5.08
N PRO A 19 27.84 24.96 5.54
CA PRO A 19 29.04 24.46 4.90
C PRO A 19 28.70 24.10 3.45
N GLU A 20 29.48 24.60 2.50
CA GLU A 20 29.37 24.14 1.12
C GLU A 20 29.58 22.62 1.07
N ALA A 21 28.68 21.92 0.38
CA ALA A 21 28.70 20.47 0.27
C ALA A 21 29.91 19.99 -0.56
N THR A 22 31.04 19.80 0.10
CA THR A 22 32.27 19.29 -0.52
C THR A 22 32.26 17.77 -0.61
N GLY A 23 31.89 17.25 -1.79
CA GLY A 23 32.49 16.04 -2.36
C GLY A 23 32.26 14.72 -1.63
N GLY A 24 31.02 14.22 -1.60
CA GLY A 24 30.69 12.84 -1.28
C GLY A 24 29.90 12.17 -2.40
N SER A 25 30.56 11.83 -3.52
CA SER A 25 29.90 11.25 -4.71
C SER A 25 29.60 9.76 -4.55
N GLY A 26 28.64 9.42 -3.68
CA GLY A 26 27.93 8.14 -3.77
C GLY A 26 27.09 8.06 -5.05
N PRO A 27 26.83 6.87 -5.61
CA PRO A 27 25.98 6.75 -6.78
C PRO A 27 24.56 7.22 -6.46
N SER A 28 24.09 8.23 -7.19
CA SER A 28 22.73 8.76 -7.07
C SER A 28 21.69 7.63 -7.18
N ALA A 29 20.64 7.67 -6.35
CA ALA A 29 19.50 6.74 -6.37
C ALA A 29 18.68 6.75 -7.69
N THR A 30 19.15 7.48 -8.71
CA THR A 30 18.47 7.77 -9.97
C THR A 30 19.20 7.24 -11.21
N THR A 31 20.28 6.47 -11.03
CA THR A 31 21.06 5.87 -12.13
C THR A 31 20.79 4.36 -12.20
N PRO A 32 20.40 3.80 -13.37
CA PRO A 32 20.22 2.37 -13.51
C PRO A 32 21.51 1.62 -13.20
N ARG A 33 21.41 0.56 -12.39
CA ARG A 33 22.56 -0.20 -11.89
C ARG A 33 22.12 -1.62 -11.48
N PRO A 34 22.96 -2.65 -11.71
CA PRO A 34 22.61 -4.02 -11.38
C PRO A 34 22.56 -4.24 -9.87
N VAL A 35 21.93 -5.35 -9.47
CA VAL A 35 22.00 -5.88 -8.11
C VAL A 35 23.46 -6.20 -7.77
N LYS A 36 23.88 -5.96 -6.53
CA LYS A 36 25.20 -6.37 -6.03
C LYS A 36 25.08 -7.01 -4.65
N VAL A 37 25.73 -8.15 -4.47
CA VAL A 37 25.91 -8.79 -3.16
C VAL A 37 27.38 -8.70 -2.79
N ARG A 38 27.67 -8.41 -1.52
CA ARG A 38 29.03 -8.33 -0.96
C ARG A 38 29.05 -9.01 0.41
N SER A 39 30.11 -9.74 0.71
CA SER A 39 30.33 -10.32 2.04
C SER A 39 31.45 -9.61 2.82
N ALA A 40 31.31 -9.57 4.14
CA ALA A 40 32.36 -9.17 5.08
C ALA A 40 32.51 -10.24 6.19
N GLU A 41 33.74 -10.64 6.48
CA GLU A 41 34.02 -11.64 7.51
C GLU A 41 33.79 -11.05 8.92
N LEU A 42 33.01 -11.76 9.75
CA LEU A 42 32.90 -11.48 11.17
C LEU A 42 34.11 -12.10 11.88
N LYS A 43 35.07 -11.25 12.28
CA LYS A 43 36.36 -11.70 12.82
C LYS A 43 36.28 -11.95 14.33
N ALA A 44 37.23 -12.72 14.85
CA ALA A 44 37.38 -12.91 16.29
C ALA A 44 38.04 -11.67 16.92
N ASP A 45 37.47 -11.15 18.01
CA ASP A 45 37.99 -10.00 18.78
C ASP A 45 39.09 -10.38 19.79
N GLY A 46 39.58 -11.63 19.74
CA GLY A 46 40.47 -12.20 20.75
C GLY A 46 39.74 -12.66 22.03
N SER A 47 38.48 -12.25 22.21
CA SER A 47 37.50 -12.91 23.06
C SER A 47 36.64 -13.86 22.21
N THR A 48 35.54 -14.32 22.76
CA THR A 48 34.73 -15.42 22.23
C THR A 48 33.64 -14.95 21.26
N LYS A 49 33.74 -13.71 20.77
CA LYS A 49 32.77 -13.07 19.90
C LYS A 49 33.17 -13.19 18.42
N ARG A 50 32.23 -12.82 17.56
CA ARG A 50 32.44 -12.62 16.12
C ARG A 50 31.87 -11.27 15.76
N GLU A 51 32.69 -10.37 15.24
CA GLU A 51 32.29 -8.99 14.97
C GLU A 51 32.89 -8.41 13.69
N LEU A 52 32.18 -7.42 13.16
CA LEU A 52 32.60 -6.50 12.13
C LEU A 52 32.49 -5.10 12.76
N PRO A 53 33.61 -4.42 13.08
CA PRO A 53 33.56 -3.06 13.62
C PRO A 53 33.00 -2.08 12.58
N ARG A 54 32.68 -0.85 13.01
CA ARG A 54 32.12 0.20 12.13
C ARG A 54 32.92 0.35 10.85
N THR A 55 32.33 -0.09 9.76
CA THR A 55 32.95 -0.17 8.44
C THR A 55 32.11 0.67 7.48
N GLY A 56 32.73 1.64 6.80
CA GLY A 56 32.10 2.33 5.68
C GLY A 56 32.06 1.42 4.46
N THR A 57 30.96 1.42 3.72
CA THR A 57 30.71 0.47 2.62
C THR A 57 30.32 1.20 1.33
N GLU A 58 30.30 0.48 0.21
CA GLU A 58 29.41 0.87 -0.89
C GLU A 58 27.95 0.74 -0.44
N PRO A 59 26.99 1.40 -1.13
CA PRO A 59 25.58 1.31 -0.78
C PRO A 59 25.04 -0.12 -0.75
N PHE A 60 24.14 -0.37 0.21
CA PHE A 60 23.33 -1.58 0.36
C PHE A 60 21.97 -1.20 0.98
N SER A 61 21.03 -2.14 1.03
CA SER A 61 19.72 -1.92 1.69
C SER A 61 19.18 -3.13 2.45
N LEU A 62 19.85 -4.28 2.34
CA LEU A 62 19.50 -5.51 3.04
C LEU A 62 20.77 -6.19 3.55
N VAL A 63 20.66 -6.89 4.69
CA VAL A 63 21.74 -7.67 5.29
C VAL A 63 21.27 -9.07 5.70
N GLY A 64 22.21 -10.00 5.77
CA GLY A 64 22.00 -11.35 6.30
C GLY A 64 23.33 -11.94 6.76
N VAL A 65 23.31 -13.02 7.55
CA VAL A 65 24.52 -13.68 8.08
C VAL A 65 24.58 -15.11 7.57
N THR A 66 25.71 -15.55 7.02
CA THR A 66 25.90 -16.92 6.52
C THR A 66 27.09 -17.62 7.15
N TRP A 67 27.12 -18.96 7.13
CA TRP A 67 28.20 -19.77 7.68
C TRP A 67 28.38 -21.12 6.94
N ASP A 68 29.54 -21.76 7.10
CA ASP A 68 30.04 -22.81 6.18
C ASP A 68 29.21 -24.10 6.05
N LYS A 69 28.27 -24.36 6.98
CA LYS A 69 27.47 -25.58 6.98
C LYS A 69 26.05 -25.30 7.43
N GLN A 70 25.08 -25.59 6.56
CA GLN A 70 23.65 -25.57 6.86
C GLN A 70 23.28 -26.31 8.15
N SER A 71 23.91 -27.45 8.41
CA SER A 71 23.66 -28.28 9.61
C SER A 71 24.37 -27.82 10.90
N ALA A 72 25.11 -26.71 10.88
CA ALA A 72 25.69 -26.13 12.08
C ALA A 72 24.75 -25.07 12.66
N GLU A 73 24.28 -25.28 13.89
CA GLU A 73 23.41 -24.33 14.60
C GLU A 73 24.19 -23.07 15.04
N LEU A 74 23.63 -21.88 14.76
CA LEU A 74 24.21 -20.61 15.20
C LEU A 74 23.78 -20.28 16.63
N LYS A 75 24.60 -20.69 17.62
CA LYS A 75 24.29 -20.55 19.05
C LYS A 75 24.58 -19.14 19.61
N GLY A 76 23.82 -18.16 19.13
CA GLY A 76 23.83 -16.77 19.58
C GLY A 76 23.03 -15.87 18.65
N THR A 77 22.60 -14.71 19.13
CA THR A 77 21.87 -13.71 18.36
C THR A 77 22.83 -12.94 17.46
N ALA A 78 22.63 -13.01 16.14
CA ALA A 78 23.25 -12.08 15.21
C ALA A 78 22.59 -10.70 15.35
N GLN A 79 23.40 -9.65 15.46
CA GLN A 79 22.94 -8.27 15.56
C GLN A 79 23.72 -7.38 14.61
N VAL A 80 23.03 -6.39 14.05
CA VAL A 80 23.58 -5.40 13.12
C VAL A 80 23.17 -4.00 13.58
N ARG A 81 23.95 -3.00 13.18
CA ARG A 81 23.49 -1.63 13.03
C ARG A 81 24.10 -1.02 11.78
N THR A 82 23.36 -0.16 11.10
CA THR A 82 23.77 0.45 9.83
C THR A 82 23.90 1.96 9.95
N ARG A 83 24.58 2.59 8.99
CA ARG A 83 24.53 4.03 8.79
C ARG A 83 23.62 4.30 7.60
N SER A 84 22.56 5.07 7.81
CA SER A 84 21.68 5.51 6.72
C SER A 84 22.47 6.40 5.75
N SER A 85 22.43 6.08 4.46
CA SER A 85 23.03 6.90 3.41
C SER A 85 22.23 8.18 3.12
N VAL A 86 21.04 8.34 3.73
CA VAL A 86 20.17 9.50 3.58
C VAL A 86 20.41 10.53 4.69
N THR A 87 20.54 10.08 5.95
CA THR A 87 20.73 10.98 7.10
C THR A 87 22.15 11.02 7.65
N GLY A 88 22.99 10.05 7.31
CA GLY A 88 24.30 9.84 7.93
C GLY A 88 24.24 9.34 9.39
N LYS A 89 23.05 9.13 9.98
CA LYS A 89 22.87 8.61 11.34
C LYS A 89 23.08 7.09 11.39
N TRP A 90 23.55 6.60 12.53
CA TRP A 90 23.70 5.18 12.83
C TRP A 90 22.46 4.62 13.53
N THR A 91 22.08 3.38 13.20
CA THR A 91 20.96 2.72 13.88
C THR A 91 21.32 2.27 15.29
N ASP A 92 20.28 2.03 16.09
CA ASP A 92 20.39 1.14 17.24
C ASP A 92 20.67 -0.30 16.79
N TRP A 93 21.09 -1.14 17.73
CA TRP A 93 21.36 -2.55 17.49
C TRP A 93 20.06 -3.32 17.28
N VAL A 94 19.92 -3.93 16.10
CA VAL A 94 18.78 -4.78 15.75
C VAL A 94 19.23 -6.21 15.44
N SER A 95 18.43 -7.17 15.87
CA SER A 95 18.69 -8.59 15.64
C SER A 95 18.37 -9.00 14.20
N VAL A 96 19.13 -9.96 13.68
CA VAL A 96 18.85 -10.69 12.44
C VAL A 96 18.48 -12.11 12.86
N ASN A 97 17.28 -12.58 12.50
CA ASN A 97 16.79 -13.88 12.97
C ASN A 97 17.61 -15.00 12.32
N THR A 98 18.14 -15.91 13.14
CA THR A 98 19.04 -17.00 12.73
C THR A 98 18.33 -18.33 12.50
N ASP A 99 17.00 -18.35 12.65
CA ASP A 99 16.15 -19.35 12.01
C ASP A 99 16.43 -19.35 10.49
N SER A 100 16.16 -20.47 9.82
CA SER A 100 16.31 -20.56 8.37
C SER A 100 15.23 -21.44 7.74
N HIS A 101 14.63 -20.94 6.68
CA HIS A 101 13.94 -21.78 5.69
C HIS A 101 14.98 -22.59 4.90
N LEU A 102 14.73 -23.89 4.71
CA LEU A 102 15.71 -24.82 4.14
C LEU A 102 15.09 -25.67 3.01
N PRO A 103 15.82 -25.95 1.92
CA PRO A 103 15.41 -26.95 0.93
C PRO A 103 15.27 -28.34 1.57
N ASP A 104 14.27 -29.11 1.14
CA ASP A 104 14.04 -30.49 1.60
C ASP A 104 15.31 -31.35 1.42
N PRO A 105 15.56 -32.32 2.33
CA PRO A 105 16.76 -33.15 2.26
C PRO A 105 16.76 -34.00 0.99
N ASP A 106 17.96 -34.32 0.52
CA ASP A 106 18.19 -35.12 -0.69
C ASP A 106 17.67 -34.53 -2.02
N THR A 107 17.12 -33.32 -2.03
CA THR A 107 16.83 -32.54 -3.24
C THR A 107 18.11 -32.14 -3.99
N ALA A 108 17.98 -31.77 -5.27
CA ALA A 108 19.10 -31.20 -6.03
C ALA A 108 19.58 -29.85 -5.43
N GLU A 109 18.67 -29.09 -4.82
CA GLU A 109 18.97 -27.81 -4.16
C GLU A 109 19.76 -28.00 -2.85
N SER A 110 19.45 -29.02 -2.03
CA SER A 110 20.19 -29.32 -0.78
C SER A 110 21.61 -29.90 -0.97
N LYS A 111 21.94 -30.45 -2.15
CA LYS A 111 23.17 -31.22 -2.39
C LYS A 111 24.41 -30.40 -2.73
N ASN A 112 24.28 -29.10 -2.99
CA ASN A 112 25.31 -28.26 -3.60
C ASN A 112 26.21 -27.48 -2.61
N GLY A 113 26.45 -28.00 -1.39
CA GLY A 113 27.31 -27.33 -0.41
C GLY A 113 26.68 -26.07 0.20
N VAL A 114 25.36 -26.13 0.41
CA VAL A 114 24.52 -25.06 0.97
C VAL A 114 25.06 -24.59 2.32
N ARG A 115 25.12 -23.26 2.50
CA ARG A 115 25.52 -22.60 3.75
C ARG A 115 24.36 -22.62 4.74
N GLY A 116 24.66 -22.41 6.02
CA GLY A 116 23.62 -21.91 6.92
C GLY A 116 23.45 -20.42 6.69
N MET A 117 22.21 -19.94 6.78
CA MET A 117 21.86 -18.53 6.68
C MET A 117 21.02 -18.10 7.87
N SER A 118 21.04 -16.82 8.17
CA SER A 118 19.94 -16.15 8.85
C SER A 118 18.84 -15.83 7.84
N GLU A 119 17.64 -15.51 8.31
CA GLU A 119 16.71 -14.73 7.51
C GLU A 119 17.35 -13.38 7.10
N SER A 120 16.87 -12.82 5.99
CA SER A 120 17.28 -11.53 5.49
C SER A 120 16.61 -10.38 6.25
N ARG A 121 17.28 -9.22 6.34
CA ARG A 121 16.74 -8.03 6.97
C ARG A 121 17.00 -6.77 6.14
N TRP A 122 15.93 -6.15 5.68
CA TRP A 122 15.90 -4.79 5.16
C TRP A 122 16.29 -3.78 6.25
N VAL A 123 17.15 -2.84 5.86
CA VAL A 123 17.77 -1.81 6.71
C VAL A 123 17.72 -0.42 6.07
N GLY A 124 16.96 -0.29 4.97
CA GLY A 124 16.90 0.91 4.15
C GLY A 124 18.25 1.30 3.51
N PRO A 125 18.27 2.37 2.68
CA PRO A 125 19.50 2.83 2.03
C PRO A 125 20.61 3.14 3.04
N SER A 126 21.67 2.32 3.00
CA SER A 126 22.75 2.30 3.99
C SER A 126 24.13 2.30 3.31
N ASP A 127 25.12 2.96 3.93
CA ASP A 127 26.49 3.09 3.42
C ASP A 127 27.57 2.88 4.52
N GLY A 128 27.17 2.28 5.64
CA GLY A 128 28.06 1.79 6.67
C GLY A 128 27.39 0.72 7.52
N VAL A 129 28.17 -0.16 8.12
CA VAL A 129 27.67 -1.28 8.93
C VAL A 129 28.59 -1.61 10.10
N GLU A 130 28.00 -2.16 11.15
CA GLU A 130 28.66 -2.79 12.29
C GLU A 130 27.82 -4.02 12.64
N ALA A 131 28.46 -5.16 12.90
CA ALA A 131 27.76 -6.42 13.14
C ALA A 131 28.46 -7.26 14.21
N ARG A 132 27.69 -8.05 14.95
CA ARG A 132 28.20 -8.93 16.01
C ARG A 132 27.32 -10.16 16.21
N VAL A 133 27.90 -11.24 16.71
CA VAL A 133 27.15 -12.38 17.27
C VAL A 133 27.36 -12.41 18.78
N VAL A 134 26.26 -12.39 19.53
CA VAL A 134 26.24 -12.35 21.00
C VAL A 134 25.52 -13.58 21.54
N ALA A 135 26.09 -14.30 22.51
CA ALA A 135 25.37 -15.36 23.21
C ALA A 135 24.24 -14.78 24.07
N ALA A 136 23.12 -15.49 24.19
CA ALA A 136 21.92 -15.02 24.91
C ALA A 136 22.15 -14.73 26.40
N ASP A 137 23.15 -15.35 27.02
CA ASP A 137 23.58 -15.16 28.41
C ASP A 137 24.90 -14.35 28.54
N GLY A 138 25.40 -13.81 27.43
CA GLY A 138 26.70 -13.13 27.36
C GLY A 138 27.92 -14.05 27.47
N SER A 139 27.73 -15.38 27.48
CA SER A 139 28.81 -16.36 27.58
C SER A 139 29.44 -16.73 26.22
N SER A 140 30.20 -17.82 26.18
CA SER A 140 31.09 -18.20 25.08
C SER A 140 30.74 -19.54 24.45
N THR A 141 29.61 -19.62 23.76
CA THR A 141 29.28 -20.76 22.89
C THR A 141 30.20 -20.83 21.67
N ALA A 142 30.53 -22.04 21.23
CA ALA A 142 31.30 -22.26 20.01
C ALA A 142 30.46 -21.91 18.78
N LEU A 143 30.85 -20.84 18.07
CA LEU A 143 30.14 -20.36 16.88
C LEU A 143 30.55 -21.13 15.59
N PRO A 144 29.67 -21.23 14.59
CA PRO A 144 29.97 -21.78 13.26
C PRO A 144 31.20 -21.14 12.59
N LYS A 145 31.83 -21.90 11.68
CA LYS A 145 32.95 -21.42 10.85
C LYS A 145 32.45 -20.60 9.65
N GLY A 146 33.31 -19.68 9.20
CA GLY A 146 33.03 -18.85 8.02
C GLY A 146 31.85 -17.89 8.21
N LEU A 147 31.63 -17.38 9.44
CA LEU A 147 30.61 -16.38 9.70
C LEU A 147 30.87 -15.11 8.89
N THR A 148 30.02 -14.84 7.90
CA THR A 148 30.07 -13.68 7.01
C THR A 148 28.77 -12.90 7.06
N LEU A 149 28.88 -11.58 7.14
CA LEU A 149 27.77 -10.66 6.90
C LEU A 149 27.65 -10.41 5.40
N ALA A 150 26.55 -10.85 4.80
CA ALA A 150 26.14 -10.43 3.46
C ALA A 150 25.47 -9.05 3.53
N MET A 151 25.77 -8.21 2.54
CA MET A 151 25.17 -6.90 2.29
C MET A 151 24.69 -6.88 0.85
N VAL A 152 23.39 -6.70 0.66
CA VAL A 152 22.74 -6.71 -0.65
C VAL A 152 22.30 -5.31 -1.03
N ASP A 153 22.69 -4.92 -2.22
CA ASP A 153 22.30 -3.71 -2.91
C ASP A 153 21.29 -4.09 -4.02
N PRO A 154 19.99 -3.74 -3.89
CA PRO A 154 18.90 -4.24 -4.75
C PRO A 154 18.93 -3.72 -6.20
N GLY A 155 19.95 -2.95 -6.56
CA GLY A 155 20.06 -2.28 -7.85
C GLY A 155 19.04 -1.16 -8.04
N VAL A 156 19.02 -0.59 -9.23
CA VAL A 156 17.97 0.33 -9.70
C VAL A 156 17.70 -0.02 -11.17
N THR A 157 16.46 -0.35 -11.49
CA THR A 157 16.02 -0.64 -12.85
C THR A 157 15.93 0.64 -13.70
N SER A 158 15.84 0.46 -15.02
CA SER A 158 15.59 1.58 -15.94
C SER A 158 14.19 2.19 -15.81
N LYS A 159 13.23 1.52 -15.13
CA LYS A 159 11.90 2.06 -14.80
C LYS A 159 12.03 3.03 -13.61
N GLU A 160 12.49 2.52 -12.46
CA GLU A 160 12.71 3.29 -11.22
C GLU A 160 13.63 4.50 -11.44
N ALA A 161 14.69 4.36 -12.23
CA ALA A 161 15.60 5.47 -12.55
C ALA A 161 14.94 6.59 -13.38
N LYS A 162 13.90 6.30 -14.16
CA LYS A 162 13.11 7.32 -14.88
C LYS A 162 12.13 8.00 -13.93
N GLU A 163 11.41 7.21 -13.12
CA GLU A 163 10.47 7.72 -12.12
C GLU A 163 11.16 8.66 -11.12
N ALA A 164 12.32 8.25 -10.58
CA ALA A 164 13.09 9.07 -9.67
C ALA A 164 13.74 10.30 -10.35
N LYS A 165 13.94 10.29 -11.67
CA LYS A 165 14.34 11.49 -12.43
C LYS A 165 13.18 12.45 -12.66
N ALA A 166 11.98 11.93 -12.95
CA ALA A 166 10.77 12.73 -13.08
C ALA A 166 10.45 13.45 -11.75
N ALA A 167 10.43 12.72 -10.64
CA ALA A 167 10.22 13.26 -9.30
C ALA A 167 11.30 14.26 -8.84
N LYS A 168 12.53 14.17 -9.38
CA LYS A 168 13.59 15.16 -9.12
C LYS A 168 13.49 16.41 -10.01
N ALA A 169 12.92 16.28 -11.21
CA ALA A 169 12.67 17.39 -12.12
C ALA A 169 11.48 18.26 -11.67
N SER A 170 10.57 17.72 -10.85
CA SER A 170 9.40 18.43 -10.32
C SER A 170 9.71 19.36 -9.13
N GLY A 171 10.96 19.41 -8.67
CA GLY A 171 11.40 20.35 -7.62
C GLY A 171 11.08 19.92 -6.19
N GLY A 172 10.57 18.71 -5.97
CA GLY A 172 10.36 18.16 -4.64
C GLY A 172 11.69 17.90 -3.90
N PRO A 173 11.97 18.52 -2.74
CA PRO A 173 13.00 18.02 -1.85
C PRO A 173 12.59 16.64 -1.33
N GLN A 174 13.55 15.71 -1.20
CA GLN A 174 13.31 14.46 -0.47
C GLN A 174 12.92 14.81 0.96
N ASN A 175 11.75 14.33 1.40
CA ASN A 175 11.17 14.82 2.64
C ASN A 175 11.87 14.17 3.86
N ALA A 176 12.72 14.94 4.54
CA ALA A 176 13.50 14.47 5.69
C ALA A 176 12.62 13.99 6.87
N ALA A 177 11.33 14.34 6.88
CA ALA A 177 10.35 13.88 7.86
C ALA A 177 10.19 12.34 7.93
N TYR A 178 10.48 11.61 6.86
CA TYR A 178 10.42 10.12 6.85
C TYR A 178 11.77 9.47 7.16
N THR A 179 12.71 10.22 7.75
CA THR A 179 14.08 9.74 7.99
C THR A 179 14.52 9.88 9.46
N THR A 180 13.65 10.38 10.32
CA THR A 180 13.89 10.60 11.75
C THR A 180 13.34 9.47 12.60
N ASP A 181 13.93 8.28 12.50
CA ASP A 181 13.61 7.16 13.40
C ASP A 181 14.87 6.47 13.95
N LEU A 182 15.87 7.26 14.34
CA LEU A 182 17.06 6.79 15.06
C LEU A 182 17.48 7.80 16.13
N ALA A 183 17.56 7.28 17.36
CA ALA A 183 17.67 7.93 18.67
C ALA A 183 18.34 9.30 18.76
N ASP A 184 17.78 10.16 19.61
CA ASP A 184 18.33 11.46 19.98
C ASP A 184 18.86 11.44 21.43
N GLU A 185 20.15 11.19 21.60
CA GLU A 185 20.95 11.72 22.72
C GLU A 185 22.37 12.08 22.23
N SER A 186 22.88 13.21 22.71
CA SER A 186 24.22 13.77 22.43
C SER A 186 24.81 14.28 23.77
N PRO A 187 26.16 14.45 23.95
CA PRO A 187 27.01 15.14 22.96
C PRO A 187 28.53 14.79 22.87
N SER A 188 29.16 15.40 21.85
CA SER A 188 30.50 16.03 21.84
C SER A 188 31.74 15.26 21.29
N PRO A 189 32.71 15.93 20.60
CA PRO A 189 33.50 15.26 19.54
C PRO A 189 35.05 15.47 19.49
N SER A 190 35.69 14.66 18.63
CA SER A 190 36.94 14.97 17.86
C SER A 190 38.28 15.14 18.64
N PRO A 191 39.47 15.21 17.97
CA PRO A 191 39.80 15.20 16.53
C PRO A 191 40.84 14.08 16.15
N SER A 192 41.60 14.00 15.04
CA SER A 192 41.78 14.71 13.75
C SER A 192 42.43 13.78 12.68
N ASP A 193 42.62 14.30 11.45
CA ASP A 193 43.71 14.03 10.46
C ASP A 193 43.55 12.91 9.41
N SER A 194 43.53 13.20 8.08
CA SER A 194 44.49 13.91 7.17
C SER A 194 45.58 12.97 6.63
N ALA A 195 46.01 12.96 5.37
CA ALA A 195 45.51 13.49 4.08
C ALA A 195 46.36 12.90 2.92
N SER A 196 45.82 12.88 1.68
CA SER A 196 46.53 12.81 0.37
C SER A 196 47.53 11.64 0.12
N ASP A 197 48.15 11.41 -1.06
CA ASP A 197 48.09 12.09 -2.38
C ASP A 197 48.48 11.14 -3.56
N SER A 198 48.06 11.53 -4.77
CA SER A 198 48.75 11.42 -6.07
C SER A 198 49.16 10.08 -6.74
N ALA A 199 48.98 10.09 -8.07
CA ALA A 199 49.45 9.12 -9.07
C ALA A 199 50.88 9.51 -9.59
N PRO A 200 51.42 9.26 -10.83
CA PRO A 200 50.75 8.98 -12.13
C PRO A 200 51.49 8.08 -13.19
N GLN A 201 50.83 7.92 -14.36
CA GLN A 201 51.33 7.67 -15.74
C GLN A 201 52.01 6.30 -16.08
N SER A 202 51.53 5.50 -17.07
CA SER A 202 51.47 5.63 -18.56
C SER A 202 52.83 5.29 -19.27
N PRO A 203 52.90 4.79 -20.55
CA PRO A 203 51.87 4.82 -21.61
C PRO A 203 51.69 3.59 -22.56
N SER A 204 50.61 3.69 -23.38
CA SER A 204 50.30 3.23 -24.77
C SER A 204 51.43 2.74 -25.72
N PRO A 205 51.15 2.15 -26.93
CA PRO A 205 49.89 2.10 -27.72
C PRO A 205 49.55 0.65 -28.24
N SER A 206 48.76 0.31 -29.30
CA SER A 206 48.07 1.06 -30.39
C SER A 206 46.94 0.26 -31.11
N ALA A 207 46.08 1.01 -31.85
CA ALA A 207 45.38 0.73 -33.13
C ALA A 207 44.55 -0.56 -33.42
N SER A 208 43.27 -0.32 -33.72
CA SER A 208 42.26 -1.13 -34.46
C SER A 208 42.53 -1.14 -36.01
N PRO A 209 41.65 -1.58 -36.97
CA PRO A 209 40.16 -1.70 -36.93
C PRO A 209 39.48 -2.86 -37.72
N SER A 210 38.14 -2.87 -37.71
CA SER A 210 37.21 -3.30 -38.80
C SER A 210 37.13 -4.79 -39.20
N ASP A 211 36.02 -5.35 -39.71
CA ASP A 211 34.59 -5.00 -39.73
C ASP A 211 33.78 -6.25 -40.21
N SER A 212 32.46 -6.25 -40.06
CA SER A 212 31.45 -6.89 -40.93
C SER A 212 31.21 -8.43 -40.89
N ALA A 213 29.94 -8.76 -40.60
CA ALA A 213 29.21 -9.97 -41.01
C ALA A 213 28.62 -9.74 -42.46
N PRO A 214 27.67 -10.53 -43.05
CA PRO A 214 26.90 -11.67 -42.50
C PRO A 214 26.57 -12.84 -43.48
N ALA A 215 25.78 -13.80 -42.94
CA ALA A 215 24.75 -14.62 -43.61
C ALA A 215 25.14 -15.72 -44.63
N GLY A 216 24.46 -16.87 -44.52
CA GLY A 216 24.47 -17.95 -45.50
C GLY A 216 23.93 -19.29 -44.98
N SER A 217 22.63 -19.53 -45.08
CA SER A 217 22.02 -20.85 -44.89
C SER A 217 22.26 -21.74 -46.12
N PRO A 218 22.37 -23.07 -45.97
CA PRO A 218 21.29 -23.91 -46.53
C PRO A 218 20.96 -25.19 -45.73
N SER A 219 19.87 -25.83 -46.14
CA SER A 219 19.40 -27.19 -45.81
C SER A 219 19.14 -27.93 -47.14
N PRO A 220 18.77 -29.24 -47.24
CA PRO A 220 18.72 -30.32 -46.23
C PRO A 220 19.37 -31.66 -46.71
N SER A 221 19.19 -32.73 -45.90
CA SER A 221 19.40 -34.17 -46.23
C SER A 221 20.87 -34.66 -46.33
N ASP A 222 21.22 -35.91 -45.98
CA ASP A 222 20.39 -37.09 -45.71
C ASP A 222 21.01 -38.07 -44.67
N SER A 223 20.29 -39.15 -44.36
CA SER A 223 20.49 -40.07 -43.23
C SER A 223 21.76 -40.93 -43.24
N ALA A 224 22.34 -41.15 -42.05
CA ALA A 224 23.03 -42.39 -41.68
C ALA A 224 22.90 -42.64 -40.17
N SER A 225 22.55 -43.87 -39.78
CA SER A 225 22.28 -44.27 -38.39
C SER A 225 23.49 -44.97 -37.78
N GLU A 226 23.98 -44.52 -36.63
CA GLU A 226 24.85 -45.36 -35.79
C GLU A 226 24.81 -45.01 -34.29
N SER A 227 24.89 -46.07 -33.47
CA SER A 227 25.10 -46.10 -32.01
C SER A 227 24.02 -45.51 -31.08
N ALA A 228 23.48 -46.38 -30.21
CA ALA A 228 22.55 -46.01 -29.15
C ALA A 228 23.28 -45.26 -28.01
N SER A 229 23.14 -43.94 -28.00
CA SER A 229 23.43 -43.11 -26.82
C SER A 229 22.46 -43.48 -25.68
N PRO A 230 22.85 -43.44 -24.39
CA PRO A 230 21.92 -43.68 -23.29
C PRO A 230 20.72 -42.75 -23.41
N SER A 231 19.52 -43.30 -23.23
CA SER A 231 18.28 -42.54 -23.27
C SER A 231 18.37 -41.35 -22.31
N PRO A 232 18.10 -40.11 -22.75
CA PRO A 232 18.01 -39.00 -21.80
C PRO A 232 16.95 -39.37 -20.77
N SER A 233 17.26 -39.17 -19.49
CA SER A 233 16.23 -39.22 -18.45
C SER A 233 15.09 -38.28 -18.89
N PRO A 234 13.82 -38.66 -18.72
CA PRO A 234 12.72 -37.83 -19.16
C PRO A 234 12.86 -36.46 -18.53
N THR A 235 12.98 -35.41 -19.35
CA THR A 235 12.84 -34.03 -18.88
C THR A 235 11.53 -33.97 -18.09
N PRO A 236 11.54 -33.50 -16.83
CA PRO A 236 10.32 -33.42 -16.03
C PRO A 236 9.29 -32.64 -16.83
N THR A 237 8.26 -33.35 -17.28
CA THR A 237 7.30 -32.79 -18.22
C THR A 237 6.42 -31.87 -17.42
N LYS A 238 6.49 -30.56 -17.72
CA LYS A 238 5.70 -29.52 -17.07
C LYS A 238 4.24 -30.00 -16.97
N PRO A 239 3.69 -30.21 -15.75
CA PRO A 239 2.33 -30.66 -15.61
C PRO A 239 1.37 -29.58 -16.17
N PRO A 240 0.16 -29.96 -16.63
CA PRO A 240 -0.83 -28.97 -17.00
C PRO A 240 -1.45 -28.37 -15.72
N ALA A 241 -1.23 -27.07 -15.48
CA ALA A 241 -1.92 -26.33 -14.43
C ALA A 241 -3.45 -26.53 -14.50
N PRO A 242 -4.10 -27.04 -13.44
CA PRO A 242 -5.56 -27.12 -13.39
C PRO A 242 -6.17 -25.71 -13.27
N PRO A 243 -7.37 -25.46 -13.84
CA PRO A 243 -8.11 -24.23 -13.59
C PRO A 243 -8.54 -24.14 -12.13
N SER A 244 -8.43 -22.97 -11.52
CA SER A 244 -8.89 -22.75 -10.14
C SER A 244 -10.40 -22.51 -10.05
N THR A 245 -11.00 -22.91 -8.93
CA THR A 245 -12.37 -22.52 -8.53
C THR A 245 -12.46 -21.10 -7.95
N VAL A 246 -11.35 -20.36 -7.96
CA VAL A 246 -11.17 -19.03 -7.39
C VAL A 246 -10.55 -18.16 -8.48
N LYS A 247 -11.00 -16.89 -8.57
CA LYS A 247 -10.42 -15.92 -9.51
C LYS A 247 -8.94 -15.68 -9.15
N GLN A 248 -8.08 -15.61 -10.17
CA GLN A 248 -6.69 -15.25 -9.95
C GLN A 248 -6.63 -13.78 -9.50
N PRO A 249 -6.05 -13.46 -8.34
CA PRO A 249 -5.86 -12.06 -7.95
C PRO A 249 -4.82 -11.38 -8.86
N PRO A 250 -4.78 -10.04 -8.93
CA PRO A 250 -3.67 -9.32 -9.55
C PRO A 250 -2.33 -9.74 -8.94
N ILE A 251 -1.39 -10.20 -9.79
CA ILE A 251 -0.06 -10.64 -9.38
C ILE A 251 0.98 -9.88 -10.19
N ILE A 252 1.94 -9.26 -9.51
CA ILE A 252 3.13 -8.64 -10.09
C ILE A 252 4.08 -9.75 -10.50
N MET A 253 4.26 -9.93 -11.81
CA MET A 253 5.04 -11.01 -12.41
C MET A 253 6.54 -10.80 -12.22
N ARG A 254 7.35 -11.85 -12.32
CA ARG A 254 8.83 -11.73 -12.39
C ARG A 254 9.29 -10.82 -13.54
N SER A 255 8.52 -10.75 -14.62
CA SER A 255 8.76 -9.81 -15.73
C SER A 255 8.57 -8.34 -15.35
N GLU A 256 7.92 -8.01 -14.24
CA GLU A 256 7.70 -6.65 -13.76
C GLU A 256 8.71 -6.25 -12.69
N TRP A 257 8.90 -7.09 -11.65
CA TRP A 257 9.82 -6.79 -10.54
C TRP A 257 11.31 -7.06 -10.84
N LYS A 258 11.60 -7.77 -11.95
CA LYS A 258 12.93 -7.98 -12.56
C LYS A 258 14.00 -8.65 -11.64
N PRO A 259 13.88 -9.94 -11.31
CA PRO A 259 15.00 -10.68 -10.71
C PRO A 259 16.23 -10.65 -11.62
N ASP A 260 17.42 -10.48 -11.04
CA ASP A 260 18.68 -10.68 -11.76
C ASP A 260 19.04 -12.16 -11.79
N THR A 261 18.45 -12.89 -12.73
CA THR A 261 18.64 -14.34 -12.86
C THR A 261 20.09 -14.74 -13.15
N SER A 262 20.96 -13.80 -13.55
CA SER A 262 22.40 -14.07 -13.75
C SER A 262 23.17 -14.32 -12.44
N LEU A 263 22.59 -13.96 -11.28
CA LEU A 263 23.19 -14.23 -9.97
C LEU A 263 23.13 -15.71 -9.55
N ALA A 264 22.17 -16.46 -10.10
CA ALA A 264 21.88 -17.84 -9.73
C ALA A 264 22.80 -18.81 -10.49
N VAL A 265 23.98 -19.09 -9.93
CA VAL A 265 24.97 -19.99 -10.56
C VAL A 265 24.46 -21.44 -10.70
N ASN A 266 23.51 -21.84 -9.84
CA ASN A 266 22.85 -23.15 -9.87
C ASN A 266 21.46 -23.12 -10.54
N TYR A 267 21.11 -22.05 -11.27
CA TYR A 267 19.80 -21.91 -11.90
C TYR A 267 19.45 -23.12 -12.78
N SER A 268 18.30 -23.72 -12.51
CA SER A 268 17.70 -24.78 -13.31
C SER A 268 16.21 -24.48 -13.51
N PRO A 269 15.57 -25.04 -14.54
CA PRO A 269 14.11 -24.98 -14.66
C PRO A 269 13.41 -25.41 -13.37
N PRO A 270 12.20 -24.87 -13.07
CA PRO A 270 11.43 -25.26 -11.91
C PRO A 270 11.20 -26.77 -11.81
N GLU A 271 11.33 -27.30 -10.60
CA GLU A 271 10.86 -28.64 -10.25
C GLU A 271 9.37 -28.55 -9.87
N TYR A 272 8.59 -29.59 -10.20
CA TYR A 272 7.14 -29.59 -9.99
C TYR A 272 6.73 -30.75 -9.07
N ILE A 273 5.72 -30.53 -8.24
CA ILE A 273 5.07 -31.55 -7.41
C ILE A 273 3.76 -32.02 -8.05
N ASP A 274 3.26 -33.19 -7.64
CA ASP A 274 2.04 -33.77 -8.23
C ASP A 274 0.78 -32.91 -8.01
N LYS A 275 0.68 -32.22 -6.86
CA LYS A 275 -0.43 -31.34 -6.49
C LYS A 275 -0.11 -30.48 -5.26
N ILE A 276 -0.66 -29.28 -5.19
CA ILE A 276 -0.69 -28.49 -3.94
C ILE A 276 -1.76 -29.07 -3.01
N GLN A 277 -1.40 -29.35 -1.76
CA GLN A 277 -2.29 -29.87 -0.71
C GLN A 277 -2.35 -28.97 0.53
N ALA A 278 -1.40 -28.04 0.66
CA ALA A 278 -1.33 -27.07 1.74
C ALA A 278 -0.75 -25.73 1.25
N ALA A 279 -1.09 -24.65 1.93
CA ALA A 279 -0.38 -23.38 1.86
C ALA A 279 0.28 -23.11 3.22
N PHE A 280 1.56 -22.76 3.22
CA PHE A 280 2.24 -22.29 4.41
C PHE A 280 2.39 -20.77 4.36
N ILE A 281 1.94 -20.10 5.42
CA ILE A 281 2.13 -18.68 5.63
C ILE A 281 3.46 -18.48 6.35
N HIS A 282 4.29 -17.61 5.78
CA HIS A 282 5.59 -17.18 6.29
C HIS A 282 5.57 -15.67 6.50
N HIS A 283 6.57 -15.18 7.22
CA HIS A 283 6.96 -13.77 7.16
C HIS A 283 8.39 -13.65 6.60
N THR A 284 8.81 -12.45 6.23
CA THR A 284 10.24 -12.09 6.28
C THR A 284 10.54 -11.45 7.64
N VAL A 285 11.81 -11.15 7.97
CA VAL A 285 12.14 -10.47 9.25
C VAL A 285 12.54 -9.00 9.07
N ASP A 286 12.07 -8.40 7.99
CA ASP A 286 12.27 -7.00 7.65
C ASP A 286 11.64 -6.06 8.68
N ALA A 287 12.18 -4.84 8.76
CA ALA A 287 11.47 -3.76 9.43
C ALA A 287 10.25 -3.35 8.58
N ASN A 288 9.11 -3.07 9.22
CA ASN A 288 7.85 -2.75 8.53
C ASN A 288 7.79 -1.27 8.06
N ASP A 289 8.93 -0.59 8.07
CA ASP A 289 9.11 0.85 7.83
C ASP A 289 9.44 1.18 6.35
N TYR A 290 9.54 0.19 5.47
CA TYR A 290 9.67 0.40 4.02
C TYR A 290 8.43 1.10 3.42
N SER A 291 8.60 1.85 2.33
CA SER A 291 7.46 2.28 1.50
C SER A 291 7.11 1.14 0.55
N CYS A 292 5.83 0.88 0.26
CA CYS A 292 5.42 -0.18 -0.66
C CYS A 292 6.01 -0.03 -2.09
N ALA A 293 6.42 1.19 -2.50
CA ALA A 293 7.23 1.40 -3.71
C ALA A 293 8.66 0.82 -3.66
N ASP A 294 9.11 0.35 -2.50
CA ASP A 294 10.35 -0.42 -2.30
C ASP A 294 10.11 -1.94 -2.25
N SER A 295 8.88 -2.44 -2.25
CA SER A 295 8.57 -3.90 -2.17
C SER A 295 9.29 -4.70 -3.25
N ALA A 296 9.29 -4.24 -4.50
CA ALA A 296 10.04 -4.89 -5.59
C ALA A 296 11.58 -4.85 -5.40
N LYS A 297 12.12 -3.84 -4.70
CA LYS A 297 13.56 -3.74 -4.39
C LYS A 297 13.94 -4.72 -3.29
N LEU A 298 13.11 -4.82 -2.25
CA LEU A 298 13.25 -5.77 -1.15
C LEU A 298 13.24 -7.22 -1.69
N ILE A 299 12.25 -7.57 -2.51
CA ILE A 299 12.16 -8.91 -3.12
C ILE A 299 13.36 -9.22 -4.02
N ARG A 300 13.90 -8.24 -4.78
CA ARG A 300 15.15 -8.42 -5.52
C ARG A 300 16.36 -8.66 -4.61
N ALA A 301 16.39 -8.04 -3.44
CA ALA A 301 17.47 -8.25 -2.47
C ALA A 301 17.38 -9.64 -1.81
N ASP A 302 16.19 -10.11 -1.43
CA ASP A 302 15.96 -11.47 -0.92
C ASP A 302 16.31 -12.53 -1.96
N TYR A 303 15.81 -12.36 -3.19
CA TYR A 303 16.15 -13.21 -4.33
C TYR A 303 17.68 -13.33 -4.47
N ALA A 304 18.39 -12.19 -4.46
CA ALA A 304 19.83 -12.16 -4.60
C ALA A 304 20.57 -12.80 -3.42
N TYR A 305 20.10 -12.62 -2.19
CA TYR A 305 20.65 -13.27 -1.00
C TYR A 305 20.53 -14.80 -1.07
N HIS A 306 19.37 -15.30 -1.49
CA HIS A 306 19.12 -16.73 -1.67
C HIS A 306 19.98 -17.34 -2.78
N VAL A 307 19.97 -16.78 -4.00
CA VAL A 307 20.57 -17.45 -5.18
C VAL A 307 22.07 -17.23 -5.37
N LYS A 308 22.64 -16.15 -4.81
CA LYS A 308 24.08 -15.87 -4.95
C LYS A 308 24.87 -16.99 -4.27
N PRO A 309 25.89 -17.59 -4.88
CA PRO A 309 26.67 -18.65 -4.23
C PRO A 309 27.53 -18.12 -3.07
N ALA A 310 28.03 -19.06 -2.27
CA ALA A 310 29.02 -18.80 -1.23
C ALA A 310 30.26 -18.02 -1.77
N PRO A 311 30.85 -17.10 -0.98
CA PRO A 311 30.50 -16.72 0.40
C PRO A 311 29.42 -15.64 0.51
N ASP A 312 28.92 -15.14 -0.61
CA ASP A 312 28.08 -13.93 -0.68
C ASP A 312 26.59 -14.20 -0.44
N GLY A 313 26.10 -15.42 -0.71
CA GLY A 313 24.74 -15.88 -0.42
C GLY A 313 24.67 -17.41 -0.25
N ASN A 314 23.49 -18.01 -0.47
CA ASN A 314 23.28 -19.44 -0.23
C ASN A 314 23.32 -20.37 -1.46
N GLY A 315 23.37 -19.83 -2.68
CA GLY A 315 23.49 -20.61 -3.91
C GLY A 315 22.25 -21.43 -4.29
N TRP A 316 21.07 -21.01 -3.82
CA TRP A 316 19.78 -21.60 -4.20
C TRP A 316 19.47 -21.42 -5.68
N LYS A 317 18.48 -22.18 -6.17
CA LYS A 317 18.04 -22.12 -7.57
C LYS A 317 17.19 -20.88 -7.85
N ASP A 318 16.36 -20.50 -6.89
CA ASP A 318 15.43 -19.36 -6.92
C ASP A 318 15.10 -18.93 -5.46
N ILE A 319 14.39 -17.82 -5.28
CA ILE A 319 13.83 -17.37 -3.98
C ILE A 319 13.03 -18.49 -3.29
N GLY A 320 13.04 -18.62 -1.97
CA GLY A 320 12.45 -19.79 -1.29
C GLY A 320 10.92 -19.96 -1.48
N TYR A 321 10.20 -18.85 -1.55
CA TYR A 321 8.74 -18.77 -1.54
C TYR A 321 8.12 -18.79 -2.94
N ASN A 322 6.93 -19.36 -3.11
CA ASN A 322 6.19 -19.31 -4.37
C ASN A 322 5.55 -17.94 -4.61
N PHE A 323 5.16 -17.24 -3.53
CA PHE A 323 4.58 -15.90 -3.56
C PHE A 323 5.10 -15.05 -2.42
N LEU A 324 5.12 -13.73 -2.63
CA LEU A 324 5.36 -12.74 -1.58
C LEU A 324 4.21 -11.71 -1.60
N VAL A 325 3.84 -11.20 -0.42
CA VAL A 325 2.77 -10.21 -0.24
C VAL A 325 3.27 -9.08 0.63
N ASP A 326 3.12 -7.82 0.21
CA ASP A 326 3.55 -6.67 1.01
C ASP A 326 2.46 -6.15 1.96
N LYS A 327 2.82 -5.18 2.82
CA LYS A 327 1.87 -4.57 3.77
C LYS A 327 0.73 -3.77 3.11
N CYS A 328 0.87 -3.35 1.85
CA CYS A 328 -0.18 -2.71 1.07
C CYS A 328 -1.07 -3.72 0.33
N GLY A 329 -0.76 -5.02 0.43
CA GLY A 329 -1.51 -6.09 -0.22
C GLY A 329 -1.07 -6.40 -1.66
N GLN A 330 0.03 -5.81 -2.15
CA GLN A 330 0.61 -6.19 -3.44
C GLN A 330 1.07 -7.64 -3.41
N ILE A 331 0.69 -8.43 -4.41
CA ILE A 331 1.08 -9.84 -4.53
C ILE A 331 2.14 -9.96 -5.62
N PHE A 332 3.24 -10.67 -5.32
CA PHE A 332 4.34 -10.91 -6.24
C PHE A 332 4.51 -12.41 -6.53
N GLU A 333 4.81 -12.74 -7.79
CA GLU A 333 5.33 -14.06 -8.14
C GLU A 333 6.73 -14.23 -7.52
N GLY A 334 6.87 -15.19 -6.62
CA GLY A 334 8.15 -15.64 -6.05
C GLY A 334 8.86 -16.58 -7.02
N ARG A 335 8.95 -17.88 -6.69
CA ARG A 335 9.53 -18.91 -7.59
C ARG A 335 8.87 -18.91 -8.97
N GLU A 336 9.70 -18.99 -10.00
CA GLU A 336 9.27 -18.98 -11.41
C GLU A 336 8.22 -20.05 -11.72
N GLY A 337 7.09 -19.63 -12.29
CA GLY A 337 5.95 -20.49 -12.60
C GLY A 337 5.00 -20.73 -11.42
N GLY A 338 5.28 -20.16 -10.24
CA GLY A 338 4.49 -20.36 -9.02
C GLY A 338 3.03 -19.95 -9.15
N ILE A 339 2.71 -19.01 -10.06
CA ILE A 339 1.35 -18.56 -10.38
C ILE A 339 0.45 -19.76 -10.71
N ASP A 340 0.68 -20.42 -11.85
CA ASP A 340 -0.22 -21.47 -12.32
C ASP A 340 0.22 -22.87 -11.89
N GLU A 341 1.52 -23.11 -11.78
CA GLU A 341 2.07 -24.46 -11.66
C GLU A 341 2.25 -24.92 -10.20
N PRO A 342 2.30 -26.23 -9.93
CA PRO A 342 2.66 -26.77 -8.62
C PRO A 342 4.19 -26.78 -8.44
N VAL A 343 4.80 -25.60 -8.33
CA VAL A 343 6.28 -25.46 -8.22
C VAL A 343 6.80 -25.87 -6.85
N PHE A 344 7.83 -26.72 -6.84
CA PHE A 344 8.54 -27.19 -5.64
C PHE A 344 9.26 -26.02 -4.93
N GLY A 345 8.85 -25.74 -3.70
CA GLY A 345 9.38 -24.66 -2.86
C GLY A 345 10.70 -24.99 -2.12
N ALA A 346 11.26 -24.00 -1.44
CA ALA A 346 12.29 -24.19 -0.41
C ALA A 346 11.94 -23.43 0.88
N HIS A 347 10.63 -23.29 1.15
CA HIS A 347 10.07 -22.44 2.21
C HIS A 347 9.74 -23.21 3.49
N THR A 348 9.27 -24.47 3.40
CA THR A 348 8.86 -25.26 4.57
C THR A 348 9.58 -26.59 4.57
N TYR A 349 10.71 -26.64 5.27
CA TYR A 349 11.57 -27.81 5.33
C TYR A 349 10.81 -29.07 5.79
N GLY A 350 10.90 -30.13 4.99
CA GLY A 350 10.23 -31.41 5.22
C GLY A 350 8.84 -31.52 4.59
N PHE A 351 8.26 -30.43 4.05
CA PHE A 351 6.92 -30.42 3.48
C PHE A 351 6.80 -29.72 2.10
N ASN A 352 7.88 -29.16 1.55
CA ASN A 352 7.88 -28.47 0.25
C ASN A 352 7.30 -29.34 -0.89
N SER A 353 7.46 -30.66 -0.80
CA SER A 353 6.88 -31.66 -1.71
C SER A 353 5.35 -31.72 -1.79
N TYR A 354 4.62 -30.94 -0.99
CA TYR A 354 3.14 -30.95 -0.94
C TYR A 354 2.47 -29.58 -0.98
N SER A 355 3.23 -28.48 -1.04
CA SER A 355 2.72 -27.17 -0.60
C SER A 355 3.14 -25.99 -1.46
N THR A 356 2.42 -24.88 -1.30
CA THR A 356 2.85 -23.55 -1.74
C THR A 356 3.25 -22.70 -0.54
N GLY A 357 4.30 -21.88 -0.68
CA GLY A 357 4.75 -20.94 0.34
C GLY A 357 4.41 -19.50 -0.03
N ILE A 358 3.78 -18.80 0.91
CA ILE A 358 3.38 -17.40 0.78
C ILE A 358 4.06 -16.63 1.93
N ALA A 359 5.01 -15.77 1.61
CA ALA A 359 5.67 -14.90 2.60
C ALA A 359 5.01 -13.52 2.63
N ILE A 360 4.63 -13.05 3.82
CA ILE A 360 4.25 -11.65 4.01
C ILE A 360 5.51 -10.85 4.37
N LEU A 361 5.79 -9.78 3.62
CA LEU A 361 6.96 -8.93 3.84
C LEU A 361 6.81 -8.11 5.13
N GLY A 362 7.74 -8.30 6.07
CA GLY A 362 7.79 -7.61 7.34
C GLY A 362 7.73 -8.54 8.56
N ASN A 363 8.28 -8.08 9.67
CA ASN A 363 8.29 -8.78 10.95
C ASN A 363 6.93 -8.68 11.67
N PHE A 364 6.32 -9.84 11.96
CA PHE A 364 5.06 -9.97 12.71
C PHE A 364 5.20 -10.74 14.04
N VAL A 365 6.36 -10.69 14.68
CA VAL A 365 6.53 -11.14 16.07
C VAL A 365 5.74 -10.20 17.00
N ASP A 366 6.02 -8.91 16.91
CA ASP A 366 5.40 -7.86 17.72
C ASP A 366 4.44 -6.95 16.93
N SER A 367 4.68 -6.76 15.63
CA SER A 367 3.85 -5.92 14.76
C SER A 367 2.60 -6.65 14.27
N LYS A 368 1.44 -5.98 14.24
CA LYS A 368 0.24 -6.53 13.59
C LYS A 368 0.44 -6.57 12.05
N PRO A 369 0.02 -7.64 11.34
CA PRO A 369 -0.12 -7.60 9.89
C PRO A 369 -1.32 -6.73 9.50
N SER A 370 -1.22 -6.04 8.36
CA SER A 370 -2.33 -5.24 7.82
C SER A 370 -3.46 -6.14 7.28
N ARG A 371 -4.68 -5.59 7.21
CA ARG A 371 -5.83 -6.28 6.59
C ARG A 371 -5.55 -6.61 5.12
N ALA A 372 -5.02 -5.65 4.36
CA ALA A 372 -4.65 -5.83 2.95
C ALA A 372 -3.69 -7.03 2.75
N ALA A 373 -2.61 -7.11 3.54
CA ALA A 373 -1.66 -8.22 3.45
C ALA A 373 -2.30 -9.59 3.76
N MET A 374 -3.12 -9.67 4.82
CA MET A 374 -3.79 -10.91 5.21
C MET A 374 -4.81 -11.38 4.17
N GLU A 375 -5.63 -10.48 3.63
CA GLU A 375 -6.61 -10.84 2.62
C GLU A 375 -5.94 -11.19 1.28
N SER A 376 -4.89 -10.48 0.87
CA SER A 376 -4.12 -10.84 -0.33
C SER A 376 -3.44 -12.20 -0.20
N ALA A 377 -2.84 -12.51 0.95
CA ALA A 377 -2.33 -13.86 1.23
C ALA A 377 -3.44 -14.93 1.22
N ALA A 378 -4.63 -14.60 1.71
CA ALA A 378 -5.80 -15.48 1.65
C ALA A 378 -6.31 -15.70 0.21
N ARG A 379 -6.34 -14.67 -0.65
CA ARG A 379 -6.69 -14.78 -2.07
C ARG A 379 -5.71 -15.69 -2.81
N VAL A 380 -4.41 -15.55 -2.59
CA VAL A 380 -3.37 -16.43 -3.17
C VAL A 380 -3.52 -17.88 -2.70
N ALA A 381 -3.68 -18.09 -1.39
CA ALA A 381 -3.90 -19.43 -0.85
C ALA A 381 -5.15 -20.08 -1.43
N ALA A 382 -6.26 -19.34 -1.50
CA ALA A 382 -7.51 -19.81 -2.11
C ALA A 382 -7.36 -20.12 -3.61
N TYR A 383 -6.63 -19.29 -4.36
CA TYR A 383 -6.33 -19.54 -5.78
C TYR A 383 -5.60 -20.87 -5.96
N LYS A 384 -4.48 -21.08 -5.26
CA LYS A 384 -3.67 -22.30 -5.39
C LYS A 384 -4.36 -23.56 -4.86
N LEU A 385 -5.07 -23.47 -3.73
CA LEU A 385 -5.84 -24.60 -3.19
C LEU A 385 -7.05 -24.95 -4.07
N GLY A 386 -7.68 -23.94 -4.69
CA GLY A 386 -8.79 -24.08 -5.61
C GLY A 386 -8.45 -24.83 -6.90
N GLN A 387 -7.20 -24.79 -7.37
CA GLN A 387 -6.73 -25.62 -8.50
C GLN A 387 -6.80 -27.12 -8.21
N TYR A 388 -6.68 -27.52 -6.94
CA TYR A 388 -6.62 -28.94 -6.53
C TYR A 388 -7.83 -29.37 -5.68
N GLY A 389 -8.87 -28.53 -5.62
CA GLY A 389 -10.12 -28.82 -4.91
C GLY A 389 -9.97 -28.94 -3.38
N VAL A 390 -8.99 -28.26 -2.79
CA VAL A 390 -8.66 -28.38 -1.36
C VAL A 390 -9.37 -27.30 -0.55
N ASP A 391 -10.08 -27.69 0.51
CA ASP A 391 -10.80 -26.76 1.40
C ASP A 391 -9.81 -25.95 2.27
N PRO A 392 -9.78 -24.60 2.19
CA PRO A 392 -8.92 -23.75 3.02
C PRO A 392 -9.17 -23.88 4.54
N ASN A 393 -10.38 -24.21 4.98
CA ASN A 393 -10.72 -24.45 6.39
C ASN A 393 -10.39 -25.89 6.85
N GLY A 394 -10.04 -26.76 5.91
CA GLY A 394 -9.82 -28.18 6.12
C GLY A 394 -8.59 -28.53 6.95
N SER A 395 -8.20 -29.80 6.84
CA SER A 395 -6.98 -30.33 7.45
C SER A 395 -6.39 -31.41 6.56
N VAL A 396 -5.08 -31.56 6.60
CA VAL A 396 -4.30 -32.39 5.69
C VAL A 396 -3.30 -33.24 6.46
N SER A 397 -3.12 -34.48 6.04
CA SER A 397 -2.10 -35.39 6.59
C SER A 397 -0.93 -35.48 5.62
N LEU A 398 0.23 -34.98 6.03
CA LEU A 398 1.47 -34.94 5.23
C LEU A 398 2.56 -35.77 5.91
N VAL A 399 3.49 -36.34 5.15
CA VAL A 399 4.62 -37.10 5.71
C VAL A 399 5.88 -36.24 5.66
N ALA A 400 6.46 -35.95 6.82
CA ALA A 400 7.67 -35.12 6.90
C ALA A 400 8.86 -35.81 6.19
N ALA A 401 9.47 -35.14 5.22
CA ALA A 401 10.63 -35.65 4.47
C ALA A 401 11.97 -35.52 5.24
N GLY A 402 11.97 -34.85 6.41
CA GLY A 402 13.13 -34.62 7.24
C GLY A 402 12.77 -34.43 8.71
N ASP A 403 13.77 -34.30 9.58
CA ASP A 403 13.59 -33.96 10.99
C ASP A 403 13.40 -32.44 11.11
N THR A 404 12.16 -31.97 11.30
CA THR A 404 11.80 -30.53 11.26
C THR A 404 11.91 -29.83 12.62
N GLY A 405 12.36 -30.54 13.65
CA GLY A 405 12.27 -30.12 15.05
C GLY A 405 10.90 -30.37 15.68
N VAL A 406 9.81 -30.18 14.91
CA VAL A 406 8.42 -30.49 15.32
C VAL A 406 8.07 -31.95 15.00
N TYR A 407 8.41 -32.42 13.80
CA TYR A 407 8.16 -33.77 13.32
C TYR A 407 9.46 -34.52 13.02
N LYS A 408 9.41 -35.84 13.12
CA LYS A 408 10.51 -36.74 12.70
C LYS A 408 10.37 -37.15 11.24
N ASN A 409 11.49 -37.42 10.58
CA ASN A 409 11.50 -37.93 9.21
C ASN A 409 10.62 -39.19 9.11
N GLY A 410 9.71 -39.22 8.13
CA GLY A 410 8.73 -40.29 7.93
C GLY A 410 7.50 -40.22 8.85
N GLN A 411 7.41 -39.27 9.78
CA GLN A 411 6.24 -39.07 10.63
C GLN A 411 5.11 -38.40 9.84
N THR A 412 3.89 -38.88 10.02
CA THR A 412 2.69 -38.19 9.53
C THR A 412 2.33 -37.02 10.45
N ALA A 413 2.41 -35.80 9.92
CA ALA A 413 1.87 -34.59 10.52
C ALA A 413 0.39 -34.43 10.13
N THR A 414 -0.44 -33.91 11.04
CA THR A 414 -1.81 -33.47 10.72
C THR A 414 -1.88 -31.97 10.92
N LEU A 415 -2.01 -31.24 9.81
CA LEU A 415 -1.90 -29.79 9.74
C LEU A 415 -3.22 -29.19 9.23
N ARG A 416 -3.38 -27.87 9.34
CA ARG A 416 -4.44 -27.15 8.63
C ARG A 416 -4.05 -27.00 7.15
N THR A 417 -5.05 -26.91 6.27
CA THR A 417 -4.78 -26.66 4.84
C THR A 417 -4.00 -25.38 4.63
N ILE A 418 -4.30 -24.33 5.40
CA ILE A 418 -3.45 -23.15 5.54
C ILE A 418 -2.88 -23.16 6.97
N SER A 419 -1.56 -23.29 7.10
CA SER A 419 -0.83 -23.39 8.37
C SER A 419 0.29 -22.33 8.45
N GLY A 420 0.75 -22.01 9.65
CA GLY A 420 1.96 -21.19 9.84
C GLY A 420 3.22 -22.02 9.62
N HIS A 421 4.38 -21.40 9.40
CA HIS A 421 5.62 -22.16 9.29
C HIS A 421 5.96 -22.92 10.59
N GLN A 422 5.74 -22.28 11.76
CA GLN A 422 5.90 -22.88 13.08
C GLN A 422 5.06 -24.15 13.34
N ASP A 423 3.93 -24.34 12.63
CA ASP A 423 3.12 -25.57 12.73
C ASP A 423 3.87 -26.80 12.20
N ALA A 424 4.86 -26.59 11.32
CA ALA A 424 5.58 -27.63 10.58
C ALA A 424 7.08 -27.71 10.92
N TYR A 425 7.72 -26.60 11.27
CA TYR A 425 9.15 -26.48 11.52
C TYR A 425 9.43 -25.68 12.80
N ALA A 426 10.53 -25.98 13.50
CA ALA A 426 10.89 -25.28 14.73
C ALA A 426 11.47 -23.89 14.43
N THR A 427 10.62 -22.87 14.42
CA THR A 427 10.95 -21.46 14.13
C THR A 427 9.99 -20.50 14.85
N GLU A 428 10.35 -19.23 14.93
CA GLU A 428 9.45 -18.12 15.26
C GLU A 428 8.55 -17.67 14.09
N CYS A 429 8.89 -17.96 12.84
CA CYS A 429 8.10 -17.61 11.64
C CYS A 429 6.75 -18.36 11.64
N PRO A 430 5.59 -17.71 11.37
CA PRO A 430 5.39 -16.40 10.74
C PRO A 430 5.27 -15.24 11.74
N GLY A 431 5.71 -15.40 12.98
CA GLY A 431 5.61 -14.42 14.05
C GLY A 431 4.23 -14.46 14.72
N LYS A 432 4.22 -14.22 16.04
CA LYS A 432 3.03 -14.40 16.88
C LYS A 432 1.79 -13.64 16.39
N GLN A 433 1.93 -12.41 15.89
CA GLN A 433 0.79 -11.60 15.47
C GLN A 433 0.12 -12.13 14.19
N LEU A 434 0.89 -12.72 13.27
CA LEU A 434 0.35 -13.32 12.06
C LEU A 434 -0.18 -14.74 12.35
N GLU A 435 0.49 -15.48 13.23
CA GLU A 435 0.04 -16.79 13.72
C GLU A 435 -1.35 -16.74 14.38
N ASP A 436 -1.55 -15.81 15.32
CA ASP A 436 -2.84 -15.59 16.00
C ASP A 436 -3.98 -15.27 15.00
N ARG A 437 -3.65 -14.87 13.76
CA ARG A 437 -4.57 -14.44 12.69
C ARG A 437 -4.72 -15.44 11.54
N LEU A 438 -4.07 -16.60 11.56
CA LEU A 438 -4.26 -17.65 10.55
C LEU A 438 -5.73 -18.12 10.44
N GLY A 439 -6.51 -18.00 11.51
CA GLY A 439 -7.96 -18.24 11.50
C GLY A 439 -8.71 -17.28 10.58
N THR A 440 -8.32 -16.01 10.55
CA THR A 440 -8.87 -14.97 9.67
C THR A 440 -8.53 -15.27 8.22
N ILE A 441 -7.26 -15.59 7.92
CA ILE A 441 -6.79 -15.96 6.58
C ILE A 441 -7.57 -17.17 6.03
N ARG A 442 -7.74 -18.23 6.83
CA ARG A 442 -8.55 -19.41 6.46
C ARG A 442 -10.02 -19.06 6.21
N SER A 443 -10.61 -18.24 7.07
CA SER A 443 -12.02 -17.84 6.95
C SER A 443 -12.26 -17.02 5.68
N PHE A 444 -11.37 -16.08 5.36
CA PHE A 444 -11.43 -15.29 4.13
C PHE A 444 -11.22 -16.16 2.89
N ALA A 445 -10.19 -17.02 2.90
CA ALA A 445 -9.88 -17.94 1.81
C ALA A 445 -11.03 -18.93 1.50
N ALA A 446 -11.84 -19.28 2.49
CA ALA A 446 -13.04 -20.11 2.34
C ALA A 446 -14.34 -19.31 2.09
N GLY A 447 -14.33 -17.99 2.30
CA GLY A 447 -15.47 -17.07 2.09
C GLY A 447 -15.70 -16.71 0.62
N ALA A 448 -16.62 -15.77 0.35
CA ALA A 448 -16.83 -15.25 -1.00
C ALA A 448 -15.68 -14.33 -1.45
N GLY A 449 -15.19 -13.48 -0.55
CA GLY A 449 -14.16 -12.46 -0.81
C GLY A 449 -12.82 -12.98 -1.34
N ARG A 450 -12.57 -14.30 -1.25
CA ARG A 450 -11.45 -14.97 -1.93
C ARG A 450 -11.37 -14.70 -3.43
N SER A 451 -12.48 -14.32 -4.06
CA SER A 451 -12.57 -13.95 -5.47
C SER A 451 -12.99 -12.50 -5.67
N SER A 452 -13.04 -11.67 -4.63
CA SER A 452 -13.27 -10.24 -4.83
C SER A 452 -12.06 -9.58 -5.46
N ALA A 453 -12.27 -8.51 -6.23
CA ALA A 453 -11.23 -7.54 -6.54
C ALA A 453 -10.53 -7.04 -5.26
N ILE A 454 -9.28 -6.59 -5.42
CA ILE A 454 -8.51 -5.93 -4.37
C ILE A 454 -8.83 -4.42 -4.46
N PRO A 455 -9.32 -3.77 -3.38
CA PRO A 455 -9.51 -2.32 -3.37
C PRO A 455 -8.19 -1.60 -3.67
N THR A 456 -8.20 -0.65 -4.60
CA THR A 456 -7.00 0.07 -5.04
C THR A 456 -7.32 1.48 -5.52
N ALA A 457 -6.47 2.43 -5.13
CA ALA A 457 -6.39 3.77 -5.68
C ALA A 457 -5.05 4.03 -6.40
N ASP A 458 -4.22 2.99 -6.56
CA ASP A 458 -2.94 3.07 -7.27
C ASP A 458 -3.19 2.94 -8.78
N VAL A 459 -3.23 4.08 -9.48
CA VAL A 459 -3.53 4.11 -10.93
C VAL A 459 -2.32 3.74 -11.77
N ASN A 460 -1.12 3.64 -11.17
CA ASN A 460 0.14 3.51 -11.90
C ASN A 460 0.92 2.22 -11.58
N ARG A 461 0.46 1.46 -10.58
CA ARG A 461 1.05 0.25 -10.00
C ARG A 461 2.49 0.45 -9.51
N ASP A 462 2.73 1.53 -8.76
CA ASP A 462 3.98 1.72 -8.00
C ASP A 462 3.88 1.38 -6.51
N GLY A 463 2.71 0.95 -6.03
CA GLY A 463 2.45 0.52 -4.65
C GLY A 463 2.01 1.65 -3.72
N ILE A 464 1.69 2.83 -4.25
CA ILE A 464 1.23 3.98 -3.49
C ILE A 464 -0.14 4.41 -4.05
N SER A 465 -1.05 4.84 -3.18
CA SER A 465 -2.37 5.34 -3.63
C SER A 465 -2.23 6.72 -4.28
N ASP A 466 -3.04 6.99 -5.30
CA ASP A 466 -2.96 8.18 -6.15
C ASP A 466 -4.20 9.08 -5.97
N LEU A 467 -4.04 10.19 -5.25
CA LEU A 467 -5.11 11.15 -4.95
C LEU A 467 -5.89 11.59 -6.21
N VAL A 468 -7.23 11.57 -6.16
CA VAL A 468 -8.08 12.11 -7.22
C VAL A 468 -8.87 13.32 -6.76
N ALA A 469 -8.74 14.44 -7.48
CA ALA A 469 -9.45 15.68 -7.23
C ALA A 469 -10.50 15.95 -8.31
N GLY A 470 -11.77 16.03 -7.91
CA GLY A 470 -12.89 16.46 -8.75
C GLY A 470 -13.03 17.98 -8.73
N VAL A 471 -13.25 18.55 -9.92
CA VAL A 471 -13.38 20.00 -10.14
C VAL A 471 -14.60 20.23 -11.05
N PRO A 472 -15.83 20.05 -10.51
CA PRO A 472 -17.06 20.09 -11.31
C PRO A 472 -17.38 21.48 -11.86
N ALA A 473 -16.91 22.55 -11.22
CA ALA A 473 -17.03 23.90 -11.76
C ALA A 473 -16.04 24.07 -12.92
N GLY A 474 -16.56 24.29 -14.13
CA GLY A 474 -15.76 24.56 -15.32
C GLY A 474 -16.60 24.82 -16.56
N SER A 475 -16.09 25.63 -17.49
CA SER A 475 -16.78 26.01 -18.73
C SER A 475 -16.97 24.87 -19.75
N SER A 476 -16.40 23.69 -19.49
CA SER A 476 -16.30 22.56 -20.42
C SER A 476 -16.68 21.25 -19.73
N GLY A 477 -17.82 21.27 -19.03
CA GLY A 477 -18.40 20.15 -18.28
C GLY A 477 -17.80 19.97 -16.88
N GLY A 478 -16.48 20.05 -16.76
CA GLY A 478 -15.77 19.92 -15.49
C GLY A 478 -14.34 19.43 -15.72
N ARG A 479 -13.71 18.91 -14.67
CA ARG A 479 -12.36 18.34 -14.71
C ARG A 479 -12.16 17.34 -13.58
N VAL A 480 -11.36 16.31 -13.85
CA VAL A 480 -10.76 15.44 -12.84
C VAL A 480 -9.24 15.54 -12.95
N VAL A 481 -8.55 15.63 -11.82
CA VAL A 481 -7.08 15.62 -11.75
C VAL A 481 -6.65 14.46 -10.86
N VAL A 482 -6.01 13.46 -11.47
CA VAL A 482 -5.32 12.38 -10.75
C VAL A 482 -3.92 12.88 -10.42
N VAL A 483 -3.49 12.78 -9.16
CA VAL A 483 -2.20 13.24 -8.67
C VAL A 483 -1.47 12.06 -8.06
N PRO A 484 -0.52 11.44 -8.79
CA PRO A 484 0.16 10.26 -8.28
C PRO A 484 0.84 10.49 -6.94
N GLY A 485 0.76 9.49 -6.06
CA GLY A 485 1.44 9.43 -4.79
C GLY A 485 2.96 9.33 -4.94
N GLY A 486 3.64 9.21 -3.80
CA GLY A 486 5.08 9.02 -3.76
C GLY A 486 5.62 9.09 -2.35
N ALA A 487 6.80 8.50 -2.10
CA ALA A 487 7.48 8.49 -0.79
C ALA A 487 7.90 9.89 -0.24
N SER A 488 7.33 10.99 -0.74
CA SER A 488 7.42 12.35 -0.20
C SER A 488 6.10 13.14 -0.34
N GLY A 489 4.97 12.43 -0.50
CA GLY A 489 3.64 12.93 -0.79
C GLY A 489 3.36 13.11 -2.28
N PRO A 490 2.17 13.62 -2.64
CA PRO A 490 1.68 13.72 -4.02
C PRO A 490 2.62 14.47 -4.99
N ASP A 491 2.89 13.89 -6.16
CA ASP A 491 3.75 14.44 -7.21
C ASP A 491 2.93 15.12 -8.31
N SER A 492 2.54 16.38 -8.06
CA SER A 492 1.74 17.20 -8.98
C SER A 492 2.36 17.46 -10.35
N ALA A 493 3.63 17.09 -10.60
CA ALA A 493 4.21 17.12 -11.93
C ALA A 493 3.91 15.87 -12.76
N LYS A 494 3.61 14.74 -12.12
CA LYS A 494 3.13 13.51 -12.78
C LYS A 494 1.61 13.50 -13.00
N LYS A 495 0.88 14.51 -12.50
CA LYS A 495 -0.58 14.56 -12.55
C LYS A 495 -1.14 14.28 -13.95
N ILE A 496 -2.28 13.60 -14.00
CA ILE A 496 -3.07 13.40 -15.21
C ILE A 496 -4.31 14.28 -15.08
N SER A 497 -4.54 15.15 -16.06
CA SER A 497 -5.67 16.09 -16.06
C SER A 497 -6.65 15.72 -17.17
N LEU A 498 -7.88 15.39 -16.78
CA LEU A 498 -8.91 14.84 -17.64
C LEU A 498 -10.12 15.79 -17.72
N THR A 499 -10.81 15.75 -18.85
CA THR A 499 -12.12 16.40 -19.09
C THR A 499 -12.91 15.51 -20.05
N GLN A 500 -14.21 15.75 -20.26
CA GLN A 500 -14.99 15.08 -21.32
C GLN A 500 -14.46 15.30 -22.75
N SER A 501 -13.52 16.24 -22.95
CA SER A 501 -12.82 16.44 -24.23
C SER A 501 -11.49 15.67 -24.35
N SER A 502 -11.08 14.92 -23.31
CA SER A 502 -9.85 14.13 -23.36
C SER A 502 -9.99 12.92 -24.30
N PRO A 503 -8.91 12.50 -25.00
CA PRO A 503 -8.98 11.37 -25.92
C PRO A 503 -9.46 10.09 -25.24
N GLY A 504 -10.51 9.46 -25.76
CA GLY A 504 -11.03 8.20 -25.26
C GLY A 504 -12.07 8.32 -24.13
N VAL A 505 -12.37 9.53 -23.68
CA VAL A 505 -13.51 9.79 -22.78
C VAL A 505 -14.82 9.72 -23.59
N PRO A 506 -15.80 8.90 -23.19
CA PRO A 506 -17.13 8.88 -23.81
C PRO A 506 -17.91 10.19 -23.65
N GLY A 507 -18.86 10.43 -24.55
CA GLY A 507 -19.72 11.62 -24.53
C GLY A 507 -19.10 12.86 -25.19
N ALA A 508 -19.62 14.02 -24.84
CA ALA A 508 -19.08 15.34 -25.17
C ALA A 508 -19.18 16.22 -23.91
N GLY A 509 -18.31 17.23 -23.78
CA GLY A 509 -18.37 18.15 -22.64
C GLY A 509 -19.16 19.42 -22.96
N GLU A 510 -20.20 19.68 -22.19
CA GLU A 510 -21.11 20.82 -22.31
C GLU A 510 -21.02 21.74 -21.07
N THR A 511 -21.47 22.98 -21.15
CA THR A 511 -21.36 23.89 -20.00
C THR A 511 -22.48 23.64 -18.99
N GLY A 512 -22.24 22.74 -18.04
CA GLY A 512 -23.19 22.46 -16.95
C GLY A 512 -23.03 21.08 -16.31
N ASP A 513 -22.34 20.16 -16.99
CA ASP A 513 -22.35 18.72 -16.70
C ASP A 513 -21.88 18.34 -15.29
N GLN A 514 -21.06 19.19 -14.66
CA GLN A 514 -20.45 18.97 -13.34
C GLN A 514 -19.60 17.70 -13.31
N TRP A 515 -18.81 17.46 -14.37
CA TRP A 515 -17.93 16.31 -14.50
C TRP A 515 -16.85 16.31 -13.41
N GLY A 516 -16.88 15.29 -12.56
CA GLY A 516 -16.09 15.23 -11.33
C GLY A 516 -16.83 15.72 -10.08
N ALA A 517 -18.16 15.83 -10.09
CA ALA A 517 -18.96 16.13 -8.90
C ALA A 517 -18.81 15.04 -7.83
N ALA A 518 -18.84 13.78 -8.26
CA ALA A 518 -18.51 12.59 -7.47
C ALA A 518 -17.44 11.78 -8.21
N VAL A 519 -16.51 11.17 -7.47
CA VAL A 519 -15.44 10.33 -8.04
C VAL A 519 -15.16 9.16 -7.09
N ALA A 520 -14.92 7.96 -7.63
CA ALA A 520 -14.45 6.80 -6.89
C ALA A 520 -13.45 5.98 -7.72
N THR A 521 -12.58 5.22 -7.03
CA THR A 521 -11.45 4.48 -7.59
C THR A 521 -11.57 2.97 -7.35
N GLY A 522 -11.04 2.15 -8.25
CA GLY A 522 -10.96 0.69 -8.10
C GLY A 522 -10.68 -0.06 -9.41
N ASP A 523 -10.25 -1.32 -9.34
CA ASP A 523 -9.94 -2.15 -10.54
C ASP A 523 -11.22 -2.68 -11.20
N ILE A 524 -11.91 -1.81 -11.95
CA ILE A 524 -13.21 -2.10 -12.59
C ILE A 524 -13.06 -3.08 -13.76
N ASN A 525 -11.92 -3.02 -14.46
CA ASN A 525 -11.68 -3.84 -15.63
C ASN A 525 -10.99 -5.19 -15.32
N GLY A 526 -10.30 -5.32 -14.18
CA GLY A 526 -9.64 -6.55 -13.71
C GLY A 526 -8.21 -6.72 -14.20
N ASP A 527 -7.47 -5.64 -14.47
CA ASP A 527 -6.06 -5.67 -14.92
C ASP A 527 -5.05 -5.29 -13.82
N GLY A 528 -5.55 -4.97 -12.61
CA GLY A 528 -4.78 -4.62 -11.43
C GLY A 528 -4.41 -3.14 -11.31
N TYR A 529 -4.80 -2.27 -12.26
CA TYR A 529 -4.66 -0.81 -12.13
C TYR A 529 -5.96 -0.22 -11.52
N ALA A 530 -5.86 0.88 -10.79
CA ALA A 530 -7.07 1.62 -10.40
C ALA A 530 -7.69 2.35 -11.61
N ASP A 531 -8.96 2.07 -11.85
CA ASP A 531 -9.84 2.77 -12.80
C ASP A 531 -10.62 3.87 -12.07
N LEU A 532 -11.23 4.78 -12.82
CA LEU A 532 -12.06 5.88 -12.29
C LEU A 532 -13.53 5.69 -12.65
N ALA A 533 -14.43 5.90 -11.70
CA ALA A 533 -15.85 6.17 -11.94
C ALA A 533 -16.17 7.62 -11.56
N ILE A 534 -16.72 8.40 -12.50
CA ILE A 534 -16.80 9.86 -12.44
C ILE A 534 -18.23 10.32 -12.74
N GLY A 535 -18.87 10.97 -11.77
CA GLY A 535 -20.21 11.53 -11.89
C GLY A 535 -20.25 12.85 -12.66
N GLN A 536 -21.31 13.02 -13.46
CA GLN A 536 -21.64 14.23 -14.22
C GLN A 536 -23.15 14.49 -14.12
N PRO A 537 -23.67 14.95 -12.97
CA PRO A 537 -25.10 15.08 -12.71
C PRO A 537 -25.79 16.21 -13.51
N GLY A 538 -25.05 17.06 -14.21
CA GLY A 538 -25.61 18.07 -15.11
C GLY A 538 -25.74 17.64 -16.57
N GLU A 539 -25.28 16.43 -16.95
CA GLU A 539 -25.26 15.98 -18.34
C GLU A 539 -26.67 15.98 -18.97
N ASP A 540 -26.80 16.59 -20.14
CA ASP A 540 -27.97 16.49 -21.00
C ASP A 540 -27.86 15.26 -21.92
N ASP A 541 -28.95 14.51 -22.12
CA ASP A 541 -28.89 13.31 -22.97
C ASP A 541 -29.02 13.60 -24.48
N THR A 542 -28.80 12.58 -25.31
CA THR A 542 -28.93 12.68 -26.77
C THR A 542 -30.35 12.98 -27.27
N SER A 543 -31.35 13.00 -26.37
CA SER A 543 -32.73 13.42 -26.63
C SER A 543 -33.06 14.80 -26.04
N LEU A 544 -32.05 15.50 -25.51
CA LEU A 544 -32.10 16.83 -24.88
C LEU A 544 -32.96 16.87 -23.60
N HIS A 545 -32.94 15.80 -22.80
CA HIS A 545 -33.45 15.86 -21.43
C HIS A 545 -32.44 16.57 -20.53
N ALA A 546 -32.84 17.73 -20.01
CA ALA A 546 -31.98 18.62 -19.24
C ALA A 546 -31.60 18.02 -17.87
N ASP A 547 -30.35 18.15 -17.43
CA ASP A 547 -29.86 17.64 -16.14
C ASP A 547 -30.22 16.15 -15.91
N ARG A 548 -30.13 15.29 -16.94
CA ARG A 548 -30.40 13.84 -16.77
C ARG A 548 -29.29 13.17 -15.97
N GLY A 549 -28.06 13.56 -16.24
CA GLY A 549 -26.85 13.06 -15.59
C GLY A 549 -26.36 11.72 -16.13
N ALA A 550 -25.07 11.47 -15.98
CA ALA A 550 -24.40 10.21 -16.35
C ALA A 550 -23.22 9.90 -15.40
N VAL A 551 -22.60 8.73 -15.60
CA VAL A 551 -21.31 8.38 -15.00
C VAL A 551 -20.35 7.90 -16.09
N THR A 552 -19.17 8.51 -16.15
CA THR A 552 -18.06 8.05 -16.97
C THR A 552 -17.23 7.02 -16.20
N ILE A 553 -16.90 5.89 -16.81
CA ILE A 553 -15.85 4.97 -16.34
C ILE A 553 -14.63 5.14 -17.24
N LEU A 554 -13.43 5.36 -16.68
CA LEU A 554 -12.17 5.45 -17.42
C LEU A 554 -11.15 4.45 -16.88
N TYR A 555 -10.54 3.68 -17.79
CA TYR A 555 -9.62 2.61 -17.41
C TYR A 555 -8.17 3.12 -17.28
N GLY A 556 -7.51 2.74 -16.18
CA GLY A 556 -6.11 3.03 -15.89
C GLY A 556 -5.14 2.26 -16.80
N PRO A 557 -3.83 2.50 -16.69
CA PRO A 557 -3.18 3.71 -16.16
C PRO A 557 -3.31 4.92 -17.11
N ALA A 558 -3.85 4.72 -18.32
CA ALA A 558 -3.79 5.70 -19.41
C ALA A 558 -5.02 6.60 -19.52
N PHE A 559 -6.19 6.16 -19.03
CA PHE A 559 -7.47 6.89 -19.12
C PHE A 559 -7.88 7.29 -20.54
N THR A 560 -7.50 6.47 -21.53
CA THR A 560 -7.79 6.66 -22.97
C THR A 560 -8.80 5.64 -23.53
N THR A 561 -9.40 4.85 -22.64
CA THR A 561 -10.47 3.89 -22.93
C THR A 561 -11.41 3.86 -21.74
N GLY A 562 -12.69 3.62 -21.98
CA GLY A 562 -13.69 3.68 -20.93
C GLY A 562 -15.08 3.25 -21.39
N ALA A 563 -16.04 3.46 -20.51
CA ALA A 563 -17.47 3.22 -20.75
C ALA A 563 -18.31 4.35 -20.16
N GLN A 564 -19.58 4.42 -20.53
CA GLN A 564 -20.55 5.34 -19.94
C GLN A 564 -21.69 4.53 -19.32
N MET A 565 -22.16 4.96 -18.16
CA MET A 565 -23.39 4.52 -17.50
C MET A 565 -24.41 5.65 -17.60
N ASN A 566 -25.62 5.30 -18.01
CA ASN A 566 -26.77 6.21 -18.10
C ASN A 566 -27.94 5.58 -17.34
N LEU A 567 -28.93 6.37 -16.93
CA LEU A 567 -30.17 5.81 -16.40
C LEU A 567 -30.90 4.97 -17.45
N ASP A 568 -31.59 3.92 -17.01
CA ASP A 568 -32.52 3.16 -17.84
C ASP A 568 -33.68 4.06 -18.36
N GLU A 569 -34.28 3.64 -19.48
CA GLU A 569 -35.43 4.31 -20.11
C GLU A 569 -36.64 4.43 -19.15
N GLY A 570 -36.81 3.52 -18.18
CA GLY A 570 -37.85 3.59 -17.17
C GLY A 570 -37.78 4.81 -16.24
N PHE A 571 -36.66 5.55 -16.24
CA PHE A 571 -36.41 6.69 -15.35
C PHE A 571 -36.23 8.03 -16.09
N TYR A 572 -36.78 8.16 -17.31
CA TYR A 572 -36.76 9.41 -18.09
C TYR A 572 -37.43 10.59 -17.36
N ALA A 573 -36.63 11.47 -16.76
CA ALA A 573 -37.06 12.77 -16.27
C ALA A 573 -35.95 13.81 -16.44
N ASN A 574 -36.34 15.05 -16.78
CA ASN A 574 -35.45 16.20 -16.64
C ASN A 574 -35.10 16.40 -15.16
N GLY A 575 -33.86 16.76 -14.84
CA GLY A 575 -33.41 16.95 -13.46
C GLY A 575 -33.27 15.65 -12.67
N ALA A 576 -33.04 14.51 -13.34
CA ALA A 576 -32.74 13.25 -12.67
C ALA A 576 -31.38 13.29 -11.95
N LYS A 577 -30.40 13.98 -12.50
CA LYS A 577 -29.07 14.22 -11.91
C LYS A 577 -28.33 12.94 -11.51
N TYR A 578 -28.31 11.95 -12.41
CA TYR A 578 -27.58 10.70 -12.20
C TYR A 578 -26.06 10.91 -12.17
N GLY A 579 -25.36 10.15 -11.32
CA GLY A 579 -23.98 10.44 -10.95
C GLY A 579 -23.87 11.53 -9.88
N SER A 580 -24.94 11.79 -9.11
CA SER A 580 -24.88 12.68 -7.92
C SER A 580 -23.97 12.11 -6.83
N ALA A 581 -23.95 10.78 -6.67
CA ALA A 581 -22.95 10.05 -5.88
C ALA A 581 -22.52 8.78 -6.64
N VAL A 582 -21.31 8.32 -6.37
CA VAL A 582 -20.67 7.16 -7.00
C VAL A 582 -19.86 6.40 -5.94
N ALA A 583 -19.91 5.07 -5.96
CA ALA A 583 -19.05 4.22 -5.13
C ALA A 583 -18.56 3.02 -5.97
N VAL A 584 -17.37 2.51 -5.67
CA VAL A 584 -16.75 1.39 -6.40
C VAL A 584 -16.39 0.27 -5.43
N GLY A 585 -16.61 -0.98 -5.81
CA GLY A 585 -16.31 -2.16 -5.00
C GLY A 585 -16.84 -3.43 -5.66
N ASP A 586 -16.23 -4.58 -5.40
CA ASP A 586 -16.71 -5.85 -5.96
C ASP A 586 -17.91 -6.37 -5.14
N PHE A 587 -19.11 -6.08 -5.63
CA PHE A 587 -20.38 -6.37 -4.97
C PHE A 587 -20.85 -7.81 -5.21
N ASN A 588 -20.22 -8.55 -6.15
CA ASN A 588 -20.66 -9.88 -6.61
C ASN A 588 -19.60 -11.00 -6.44
N ALA A 589 -18.38 -10.63 -6.01
CA ALA A 589 -17.15 -11.42 -5.90
C ALA A 589 -16.70 -12.13 -7.19
N ASP A 590 -16.76 -11.44 -8.33
CA ASP A 590 -16.32 -11.96 -9.64
C ASP A 590 -14.86 -11.64 -10.00
N GLY A 591 -14.17 -10.84 -9.20
CA GLY A 591 -12.74 -10.52 -9.35
C GLY A 591 -12.49 -9.17 -10.01
N LYS A 592 -13.53 -8.36 -10.17
CA LYS A 592 -13.50 -7.02 -10.76
C LYS A 592 -14.35 -6.09 -9.90
N ALA A 593 -13.95 -4.84 -9.79
CA ALA A 593 -14.76 -3.87 -9.07
C ALA A 593 -16.00 -3.48 -9.88
N ASP A 594 -17.13 -3.38 -9.20
CA ASP A 594 -18.39 -2.92 -9.77
C ASP A 594 -18.60 -1.43 -9.46
N VAL A 595 -19.49 -0.78 -10.22
CA VAL A 595 -19.77 0.66 -10.06
C VAL A 595 -21.20 0.87 -9.60
N PHE A 596 -21.36 1.47 -8.42
CA PHE A 596 -22.64 1.99 -7.91
C PHE A 596 -22.75 3.48 -8.24
N ALA A 597 -23.93 3.94 -8.63
CA ALA A 597 -24.24 5.35 -8.79
C ALA A 597 -25.71 5.66 -8.45
N SER A 598 -25.98 6.90 -8.01
CA SER A 598 -27.33 7.37 -7.67
C SER A 598 -27.73 8.65 -8.40
N SER A 599 -29.03 8.94 -8.38
CA SER A 599 -29.66 10.13 -8.95
C SER A 599 -30.57 10.80 -7.93
N THR A 600 -30.47 12.12 -7.82
CA THR A 600 -31.25 12.94 -6.88
C THR A 600 -32.65 13.30 -7.39
N GLY A 601 -33.06 12.79 -8.56
CA GLY A 601 -34.36 13.02 -9.18
C GLY A 601 -35.57 12.60 -8.32
N THR A 602 -36.78 12.72 -8.88
CA THR A 602 -38.05 12.40 -8.19
C THR A 602 -38.03 11.01 -7.52
N GLY A 603 -37.97 10.99 -6.19
CA GLY A 603 -37.88 9.77 -5.36
C GLY A 603 -36.48 9.14 -5.27
N GLY A 604 -35.55 9.61 -6.09
CA GLY A 604 -34.19 9.13 -6.30
C GLY A 604 -34.12 7.76 -6.94
N THR A 605 -33.06 7.52 -7.73
CA THR A 605 -32.77 6.19 -8.28
C THR A 605 -31.34 5.76 -7.95
N TRP A 606 -31.09 4.46 -7.93
CA TRP A 606 -29.75 3.89 -7.85
C TRP A 606 -29.59 2.83 -8.94
N THR A 607 -28.35 2.68 -9.39
CA THR A 607 -27.91 1.63 -10.31
C THR A 607 -26.58 1.07 -9.83
N ALA A 608 -26.38 -0.23 -9.97
CA ALA A 608 -25.10 -0.90 -9.83
C ALA A 608 -24.81 -1.66 -11.11
N ARG A 609 -23.64 -1.42 -11.72
CA ARG A 609 -23.19 -2.07 -12.96
C ARG A 609 -22.04 -3.00 -12.67
N TYR A 610 -22.18 -4.22 -13.17
CA TYR A 610 -21.21 -5.30 -13.01
C TYR A 610 -20.36 -5.48 -14.26
N ALA A 611 -19.20 -6.14 -14.13
CA ALA A 611 -18.21 -6.24 -15.20
C ALA A 611 -18.67 -6.95 -16.50
N GLU A 612 -19.76 -7.73 -16.46
CA GLU A 612 -20.40 -8.32 -17.65
C GLU A 612 -21.42 -7.38 -18.34
N GLY A 613 -21.59 -6.14 -17.85
CA GLY A 613 -22.63 -5.21 -18.33
C GLY A 613 -24.04 -5.55 -17.84
N GLN A 614 -24.16 -6.46 -16.88
CA GLN A 614 -25.38 -6.64 -16.10
C GLN A 614 -25.56 -5.42 -15.18
N GLU A 615 -26.82 -5.03 -14.91
CA GLU A 615 -27.13 -3.93 -14.00
C GLU A 615 -28.27 -4.30 -13.04
N SER A 616 -28.17 -3.83 -11.79
CA SER A 616 -29.28 -3.78 -10.84
C SER A 616 -29.69 -2.33 -10.65
N SER A 617 -30.98 -2.00 -10.78
CA SER A 617 -31.46 -0.63 -10.55
C SER A 617 -32.83 -0.59 -9.88
N SER A 618 -33.09 0.46 -9.12
CA SER A 618 -34.41 0.72 -8.52
C SER A 618 -34.53 2.15 -7.98
N ASN A 619 -35.72 2.51 -7.49
CA ASN A 619 -35.90 3.76 -6.76
C ASN A 619 -35.29 3.68 -5.35
N ILE A 620 -34.73 4.79 -4.88
CA ILE A 620 -34.24 4.95 -3.51
C ILE A 620 -35.43 5.07 -2.55
N THR A 621 -36.46 5.82 -2.92
CA THR A 621 -37.69 6.00 -2.12
C THR A 621 -38.95 5.75 -2.96
N SER A 622 -40.11 5.72 -2.30
CA SER A 622 -41.42 5.71 -2.96
C SER A 622 -42.08 7.11 -2.99
N GLY A 623 -41.28 8.19 -2.91
CA GLY A 623 -41.78 9.57 -2.82
C GLY A 623 -41.71 10.32 -4.15
N ASP A 624 -42.63 11.25 -4.36
CA ASP A 624 -42.77 12.00 -5.62
C ASP A 624 -41.97 13.34 -5.62
N THR A 625 -40.78 13.34 -5.02
CA THR A 625 -39.99 14.54 -4.73
C THR A 625 -38.50 14.27 -4.84
N ALA A 626 -37.74 15.22 -5.39
CA ALA A 626 -36.29 15.13 -5.51
C ALA A 626 -35.59 14.93 -4.14
N LEU A 627 -34.52 14.15 -4.16
CA LEU A 627 -33.56 14.01 -3.07
C LEU A 627 -32.46 15.09 -3.23
N SER A 628 -31.46 15.09 -2.34
CA SER A 628 -30.33 16.03 -2.40
C SER A 628 -29.25 15.65 -1.39
N TYR A 629 -28.03 16.20 -1.53
CA TYR A 629 -26.87 15.84 -0.69
C TYR A 629 -26.65 14.32 -0.64
N GLU A 630 -26.70 13.69 -1.83
CA GLU A 630 -26.30 12.30 -1.98
C GLU A 630 -24.80 12.17 -1.84
N ASP A 631 -24.36 11.16 -1.09
CA ASP A 631 -22.97 10.75 -0.98
C ASP A 631 -22.93 9.24 -0.70
N ALA A 632 -21.93 8.54 -1.24
CA ALA A 632 -21.90 7.08 -1.25
C ALA A 632 -20.51 6.51 -0.94
N THR A 633 -20.48 5.43 -0.17
CA THR A 633 -19.24 4.73 0.20
C THR A 633 -19.45 3.22 0.19
N SER A 634 -18.38 2.46 0.03
CA SER A 634 -18.38 1.00 -0.06
C SER A 634 -17.48 0.36 1.00
N GLY A 635 -17.82 -0.87 1.42
CA GLY A 635 -17.08 -1.64 2.42
C GLY A 635 -17.81 -2.95 2.73
N ASP A 636 -17.18 -3.93 3.37
CA ASP A 636 -17.87 -5.15 3.82
C ASP A 636 -18.42 -4.94 5.24
N PHE A 637 -19.58 -4.30 5.33
CA PHE A 637 -20.20 -3.95 6.62
C PHE A 637 -20.74 -5.14 7.40
N ASN A 638 -20.77 -6.34 6.78
CA ASN A 638 -21.40 -7.53 7.32
C ASN A 638 -20.49 -8.78 7.33
N LYS A 639 -19.23 -8.66 6.88
CA LYS A 639 -18.19 -9.69 6.86
C LYS A 639 -18.54 -10.95 6.05
N ASP A 640 -19.32 -10.84 4.98
CA ASP A 640 -19.66 -11.99 4.12
C ASP A 640 -18.79 -12.11 2.85
N GLY A 641 -17.89 -11.17 2.63
CA GLY A 641 -16.91 -11.17 1.55
C GLY A 641 -17.45 -10.61 0.23
N TYR A 642 -18.54 -9.85 0.28
CA TYR A 642 -19.00 -8.97 -0.79
C TYR A 642 -18.86 -7.53 -0.32
N ALA A 643 -18.51 -6.60 -1.21
CA ALA A 643 -18.65 -5.20 -0.87
C ALA A 643 -20.15 -4.84 -0.79
N ASP A 644 -20.49 -4.06 0.23
CA ASP A 644 -21.78 -3.40 0.41
C ASP A 644 -21.64 -1.92 0.00
N VAL A 645 -22.76 -1.19 -0.10
CA VAL A 645 -22.79 0.27 -0.29
C VAL A 645 -23.66 0.95 0.77
N ALA A 646 -23.17 2.05 1.34
CA ALA A 646 -23.94 2.97 2.15
C ALA A 646 -24.16 4.28 1.39
N LEU A 647 -25.43 4.67 1.19
CA LEU A 647 -25.83 5.91 0.52
C LEU A 647 -26.47 6.87 1.53
N ASN A 648 -25.82 8.00 1.79
CA ASN A 648 -26.42 9.15 2.44
C ASN A 648 -27.31 9.93 1.46
N TYR A 649 -28.42 10.51 1.93
CA TYR A 649 -29.20 11.52 1.20
C TYR A 649 -30.09 12.35 2.14
N ARG A 650 -30.53 13.53 1.72
CA ARG A 650 -31.59 14.32 2.38
C ARG A 650 -32.94 14.08 1.68
N ASP A 651 -33.94 13.70 2.46
CA ASP A 651 -35.31 13.46 1.97
C ASP A 651 -36.13 14.76 1.83
N SER A 652 -37.37 14.62 1.33
CA SER A 652 -38.29 15.75 1.10
C SER A 652 -38.89 16.37 2.36
N THR A 653 -38.69 15.75 3.53
CA THR A 653 -38.95 16.37 4.83
C THR A 653 -37.75 17.16 5.35
N SER A 654 -36.72 17.33 4.51
CA SER A 654 -35.41 17.90 4.81
C SER A 654 -34.61 17.11 5.85
N ILE A 655 -34.91 15.82 6.03
CA ILE A 655 -34.22 14.96 7.00
C ILE A 655 -33.17 14.10 6.29
N GLY A 656 -31.96 14.05 6.86
CA GLY A 656 -30.89 13.17 6.42
C GLY A 656 -31.22 11.70 6.67
N ARG A 657 -30.89 10.83 5.73
CA ARG A 657 -31.13 9.37 5.72
C ARG A 657 -29.87 8.65 5.26
N VAL A 658 -29.73 7.38 5.67
CA VAL A 658 -28.74 6.46 5.09
C VAL A 658 -29.44 5.18 4.64
N VAL A 659 -29.16 4.72 3.44
CA VAL A 659 -29.54 3.39 2.93
C VAL A 659 -28.34 2.48 2.96
N TRP A 660 -28.53 1.24 3.42
CA TRP A 660 -27.57 0.16 3.19
C TRP A 660 -28.07 -0.72 2.04
N PHE A 661 -27.19 -0.91 1.04
CA PHE A 661 -27.31 -1.91 -0.01
C PHE A 661 -26.31 -3.02 0.29
N LYS A 662 -26.83 -4.25 0.40
CA LYS A 662 -26.06 -5.44 0.70
C LYS A 662 -25.62 -6.14 -0.59
N GLY A 663 -24.33 -6.44 -0.70
CA GLY A 663 -23.73 -7.25 -1.75
C GLY A 663 -24.08 -8.72 -1.67
N GLY A 664 -23.70 -9.46 -2.71
CA GLY A 664 -24.00 -10.88 -2.84
C GLY A 664 -23.76 -11.39 -4.25
N ARG A 665 -23.75 -12.71 -4.42
CA ARG A 665 -23.50 -13.40 -5.70
C ARG A 665 -24.26 -12.87 -6.93
N ASN A 666 -25.41 -12.23 -6.74
CA ASN A 666 -26.27 -11.69 -7.80
C ASN A 666 -26.23 -10.15 -7.85
N GLY A 667 -25.23 -9.52 -7.23
CA GLY A 667 -25.11 -8.06 -7.11
C GLY A 667 -25.82 -7.46 -5.89
N LEU A 668 -25.87 -6.11 -5.86
CA LEU A 668 -26.43 -5.34 -4.76
C LEU A 668 -27.95 -5.50 -4.60
N THR A 669 -28.38 -5.53 -3.34
CA THR A 669 -29.79 -5.53 -2.94
C THR A 669 -30.04 -4.51 -1.83
N LYS A 670 -31.14 -3.76 -1.87
CA LYS A 670 -31.44 -2.77 -0.83
C LYS A 670 -31.81 -3.48 0.49
N ALA A 671 -30.92 -3.46 1.48
CA ALA A 671 -31.13 -4.08 2.78
C ALA A 671 -32.11 -3.27 3.65
N GLY A 672 -31.97 -1.94 3.65
CA GLY A 672 -32.90 -1.05 4.35
C GLY A 672 -32.41 0.38 4.51
N THR A 673 -33.28 1.24 5.04
CA THR A 673 -32.90 2.59 5.49
C THR A 673 -32.63 2.53 6.99
N LEU A 674 -31.47 3.02 7.41
CA LEU A 674 -31.02 2.95 8.80
C LEU A 674 -31.85 3.90 9.69
N THR A 675 -31.94 3.57 10.98
CA THR A 675 -32.67 4.39 11.98
C THR A 675 -31.85 5.58 12.48
N VAL A 676 -30.52 5.50 12.38
CA VAL A 676 -29.64 6.67 12.48
C VAL A 676 -29.94 7.60 11.32
N LYS A 677 -29.98 8.90 11.58
CA LYS A 677 -30.17 9.89 10.52
C LYS A 677 -28.88 10.08 9.74
N GLY A 678 -29.03 10.39 8.46
CA GLY A 678 -27.93 10.88 7.61
C GLY A 678 -27.53 12.32 7.92
N GLY A 679 -26.83 12.92 6.98
CA GLY A 679 -26.43 14.31 6.94
C GLY A 679 -26.04 14.68 5.51
N ARG A 680 -24.76 14.99 5.26
CA ARG A 680 -24.27 15.39 3.92
C ARG A 680 -23.10 14.57 3.36
N ALA A 681 -22.40 13.81 4.20
CA ALA A 681 -21.27 12.99 3.77
C ALA A 681 -21.27 11.62 4.47
N VAL A 682 -20.68 10.60 3.85
CA VAL A 682 -20.51 9.26 4.40
C VAL A 682 -19.21 8.61 3.93
N ALA A 683 -18.46 7.99 4.85
CA ALA A 683 -17.21 7.27 4.56
C ALA A 683 -17.13 5.96 5.34
N ALA A 684 -16.38 4.99 4.84
CA ALA A 684 -16.29 3.63 5.39
C ALA A 684 -14.88 3.24 5.86
N GLY A 685 -14.80 2.38 6.87
CA GLY A 685 -13.56 1.75 7.32
C GLY A 685 -13.68 1.12 8.72
N ASP A 686 -12.70 0.32 9.12
CA ASP A 686 -12.70 -0.47 10.37
C ASP A 686 -12.22 0.37 11.58
N ILE A 687 -13.13 1.16 12.18
CA ILE A 687 -12.83 2.16 13.23
C ILE A 687 -12.60 1.48 14.59
N ASP A 688 -13.22 0.31 14.81
CA ASP A 688 -13.04 -0.47 16.04
C ASP A 688 -12.03 -1.64 15.93
N GLY A 689 -11.52 -1.91 14.72
CA GLY A 689 -10.47 -2.91 14.48
C GLY A 689 -10.97 -4.36 14.57
N ASN A 690 -12.27 -4.60 14.43
CA ASN A 690 -12.89 -5.92 14.48
C ASN A 690 -12.81 -6.68 13.11
N GLY A 691 -12.34 -6.00 12.06
CA GLY A 691 -12.21 -6.53 10.70
C GLY A 691 -13.53 -6.55 9.92
N VAL A 692 -14.50 -5.73 10.29
CA VAL A 692 -15.74 -5.47 9.57
C VAL A 692 -15.78 -3.96 9.34
N ASP A 693 -16.20 -3.53 8.16
CA ASP A 693 -16.19 -2.09 7.88
C ASP A 693 -17.33 -1.40 8.63
N ASP A 694 -17.04 -0.25 9.21
CA ASP A 694 -18.01 0.67 9.81
C ASP A 694 -18.36 1.77 8.81
N ILE A 695 -19.34 2.63 9.14
CA ILE A 695 -19.54 3.91 8.44
C ILE A 695 -19.48 5.09 9.40
N VAL A 696 -18.97 6.22 8.91
CA VAL A 696 -19.07 7.55 9.52
C VAL A 696 -20.05 8.38 8.72
N ILE A 697 -20.99 9.02 9.40
CA ILE A 697 -21.94 9.96 8.82
C ILE A 697 -21.55 11.38 9.24
N GLY A 698 -21.28 12.25 8.29
CA GLY A 698 -21.06 13.68 8.49
C GLY A 698 -22.37 14.45 8.55
N GLN A 699 -22.61 15.18 9.66
CA GLN A 699 -23.92 15.75 10.01
C GLN A 699 -23.83 17.24 10.40
N PRO A 700 -23.61 18.13 9.42
CA PRO A 700 -23.24 19.52 9.67
C PRO A 700 -24.36 20.41 10.25
N TYR A 701 -25.64 20.04 10.10
CA TYR A 701 -26.76 20.94 10.46
C TYR A 701 -27.85 20.26 11.31
N THR A 702 -28.18 20.90 12.44
CA THR A 702 -29.29 20.50 13.34
C THR A 702 -30.63 20.33 12.61
N ALA A 703 -30.90 21.10 11.57
CA ALA A 703 -32.15 21.00 10.81
C ALA A 703 -32.31 19.67 10.06
N GLU A 704 -31.20 19.06 9.61
CA GLU A 704 -31.21 17.86 8.77
C GLU A 704 -31.16 16.58 9.61
N SER A 705 -30.37 16.60 10.69
CA SER A 705 -30.07 15.43 11.52
C SER A 705 -30.55 15.57 12.98
N GLY A 706 -30.79 16.78 13.47
CA GLY A 706 -30.86 17.03 14.92
C GLY A 706 -29.49 17.04 15.60
N ALA A 707 -28.41 17.19 14.83
CA ALA A 707 -27.04 17.34 15.34
C ALA A 707 -26.86 18.55 16.27
N TYR A 708 -25.74 18.58 16.98
CA TYR A 708 -25.25 19.76 17.70
C TYR A 708 -25.09 20.98 16.76
N ALA A 709 -25.07 22.18 17.33
CA ALA A 709 -25.17 23.45 16.58
C ALA A 709 -24.02 23.67 15.59
N GLY A 710 -22.81 23.22 15.93
CA GLY A 710 -21.62 23.28 15.07
C GLY A 710 -21.50 22.09 14.11
N GLY A 711 -22.47 21.17 14.12
CA GLY A 711 -22.39 19.88 13.44
C GLY A 711 -21.84 18.76 14.32
N GLN A 712 -21.71 17.57 13.75
CA GLN A 712 -21.17 16.37 14.39
C GLN A 712 -20.78 15.31 13.35
N VAL A 713 -20.05 14.30 13.79
CA VAL A 713 -19.93 13.01 13.09
C VAL A 713 -20.55 11.89 13.92
N THR A 714 -21.14 10.90 13.25
CA THR A 714 -21.66 9.68 13.90
C THR A 714 -21.05 8.44 13.25
N ALA A 715 -20.27 7.66 14.03
CA ALA A 715 -19.82 6.34 13.63
C ALA A 715 -20.87 5.28 13.94
N VAL A 716 -21.11 4.37 13.00
CA VAL A 716 -22.11 3.29 13.04
C VAL A 716 -21.41 1.99 12.71
N TYR A 717 -21.35 1.09 13.68
CA TYR A 717 -20.48 -0.08 13.59
C TYR A 717 -21.05 -1.19 12.72
N GLY A 718 -20.19 -1.78 11.91
CA GLY A 718 -20.43 -3.04 11.22
C GLY A 718 -20.62 -4.18 12.22
N THR A 719 -21.27 -5.26 11.79
CA THR A 719 -21.41 -6.46 12.63
C THR A 719 -21.48 -7.70 11.75
N ALA A 720 -20.53 -8.60 11.92
CA ALA A 720 -20.45 -9.84 11.15
C ALA A 720 -21.79 -10.61 11.14
N GLY A 721 -22.27 -10.94 9.94
CA GLY A 721 -23.54 -11.61 9.65
C GLY A 721 -24.81 -10.76 9.80
N THR A 722 -24.74 -9.55 10.36
CA THR A 722 -25.92 -8.68 10.59
C THR A 722 -25.87 -7.38 9.79
N GLY A 723 -24.67 -6.80 9.60
CA GLY A 723 -24.47 -5.51 8.95
C GLY A 723 -24.71 -4.31 9.86
N LEU A 724 -24.95 -3.16 9.23
CA LEU A 724 -25.08 -1.86 9.90
C LEU A 724 -26.34 -1.77 10.77
N THR A 725 -26.16 -1.44 12.06
CA THR A 725 -27.27 -1.07 12.95
C THR A 725 -26.90 0.16 13.77
N ALA A 726 -27.90 0.98 14.17
CA ALA A 726 -27.66 2.12 15.05
C ALA A 726 -27.27 1.74 16.50
N THR A 727 -27.12 0.45 16.80
CA THR A 727 -26.76 -0.05 18.15
C THR A 727 -25.30 0.26 18.43
N GLY A 728 -25.03 0.97 19.54
CA GLY A 728 -23.65 1.30 19.94
C GLY A 728 -22.99 2.44 19.16
N ALA A 729 -23.70 3.05 18.20
CA ALA A 729 -23.22 4.18 17.42
C ALA A 729 -22.68 5.32 18.30
N LYS A 730 -21.59 5.96 17.86
CA LYS A 730 -20.83 6.98 18.61
C LYS A 730 -20.96 8.33 17.92
N VAL A 731 -21.40 9.34 18.67
CA VAL A 731 -21.48 10.73 18.20
C VAL A 731 -20.30 11.51 18.77
N ILE A 732 -19.57 12.25 17.91
CA ILE A 732 -18.48 13.16 18.30
C ILE A 732 -18.73 14.55 17.68
N HIS A 733 -18.46 15.60 18.44
CA HIS A 733 -18.64 17.01 18.07
C HIS A 733 -17.69 17.90 18.90
N GLN A 734 -17.50 19.19 18.56
CA GLN A 734 -16.55 20.09 19.26
C GLN A 734 -16.77 20.27 20.77
N ALA A 735 -17.95 19.94 21.31
CA ALA A 735 -18.20 19.94 22.76
C ALA A 735 -18.04 18.56 23.41
N THR A 736 -17.54 17.55 22.67
CA THR A 736 -17.10 16.26 23.21
C THR A 736 -15.75 16.42 23.91
N SER A 737 -15.57 15.78 25.07
CA SER A 737 -14.32 15.86 25.83
C SER A 737 -13.11 15.38 25.01
N GLY A 738 -12.08 16.23 24.93
CA GLY A 738 -10.84 15.98 24.20
C GLY A 738 -10.79 16.57 22.79
N VAL A 739 -11.94 16.98 22.23
CA VAL A 739 -12.00 17.63 20.91
C VAL A 739 -11.57 19.10 21.06
N PRO A 740 -10.64 19.61 20.22
CA PRO A 740 -10.29 21.03 20.18
C PRO A 740 -11.40 21.90 19.56
N GLY A 741 -11.35 23.20 19.84
CA GLY A 741 -12.32 24.19 19.34
C GLY A 741 -13.49 24.45 20.29
N ALA A 742 -14.43 25.28 19.84
CA ALA A 742 -15.74 25.48 20.47
C ALA A 742 -16.81 24.88 19.54
N ALA A 743 -17.98 24.51 20.08
CA ALA A 743 -19.12 24.11 19.25
C ALA A 743 -20.01 25.34 19.04
N GLU A 744 -19.67 26.18 18.06
CA GLU A 744 -20.42 27.38 17.72
C GLU A 744 -21.57 27.01 16.77
N SER A 745 -22.38 27.98 16.33
CA SER A 745 -23.60 27.67 15.58
C SER A 745 -23.44 28.00 14.10
N GLY A 746 -22.95 27.05 13.32
CA GLY A 746 -22.83 27.18 11.87
C GLY A 746 -21.61 26.49 11.26
N ASP A 747 -20.63 26.15 12.10
CA ASP A 747 -19.28 25.61 11.80
C ASP A 747 -19.27 24.46 10.78
N ALA A 748 -20.39 23.72 10.73
CA ALA A 748 -20.67 22.67 9.77
C ALA A 748 -19.70 21.48 9.84
N LEU A 749 -19.29 21.09 11.06
CA LEU A 749 -18.53 19.88 11.32
C LEU A 749 -19.25 18.64 10.75
N GLY A 750 -18.53 17.91 9.91
CA GLY A 750 -19.05 16.78 9.14
C GLY A 750 -19.67 17.20 7.80
N ALA A 751 -19.36 18.40 7.29
CA ALA A 751 -19.68 18.75 5.90
C ALA A 751 -19.02 17.80 4.89
N SER A 752 -17.83 17.33 5.22
CA SER A 752 -17.10 16.26 4.55
C SER A 752 -16.52 15.30 5.59
N VAL A 753 -16.36 14.01 5.26
CA VAL A 753 -15.72 12.99 6.10
C VAL A 753 -14.85 12.05 5.27
N SER A 754 -13.76 11.55 5.85
CA SER A 754 -12.94 10.47 5.30
C SER A 754 -12.37 9.61 6.42
N VAL A 755 -12.01 8.37 6.12
CA VAL A 755 -11.65 7.33 7.10
C VAL A 755 -10.37 6.62 6.66
N GLY A 756 -9.40 6.51 7.57
CA GLY A 756 -8.13 5.85 7.33
C GLY A 756 -7.22 5.88 8.56
N ASP A 757 -6.40 4.86 8.76
CA ASP A 757 -5.47 4.79 9.90
C ASP A 757 -4.26 5.70 9.67
N TYR A 758 -4.24 6.89 10.28
CA TYR A 758 -3.15 7.86 10.10
C TYR A 758 -1.90 7.51 10.93
N ASN A 759 -2.03 6.57 11.87
CA ASN A 759 -1.07 6.38 12.95
C ASN A 759 -0.45 4.96 12.99
N ALA A 760 -1.00 4.03 12.21
CA ALA A 760 -0.65 2.61 12.07
C ALA A 760 -0.84 1.76 13.34
N ASP A 761 -1.82 2.10 14.20
CA ASP A 761 -2.18 1.26 15.34
C ASP A 761 -3.17 0.13 15.00
N GLY A 762 -3.74 0.14 13.80
CA GLY A 762 -4.69 -0.85 13.29
C GLY A 762 -6.16 -0.55 13.63
N TYR A 763 -6.49 0.70 13.94
CA TYR A 763 -7.86 1.22 13.98
C TYR A 763 -7.99 2.37 12.97
N ALA A 764 -9.03 2.41 12.17
CA ALA A 764 -9.23 3.50 11.23
C ALA A 764 -9.62 4.80 11.97
N ASP A 765 -8.90 5.88 11.68
CA ASP A 765 -9.19 7.22 12.20
C ASP A 765 -10.13 7.98 11.25
N VAL A 766 -10.68 9.12 11.70
CA VAL A 766 -11.71 9.87 10.98
C VAL A 766 -11.31 11.33 10.86
N LEU A 767 -11.18 11.83 9.63
CA LEU A 767 -11.02 13.25 9.34
C LEU A 767 -12.38 13.82 8.95
N ALA A 768 -12.76 14.96 9.55
CA ALA A 768 -14.02 15.64 9.25
C ALA A 768 -13.81 17.14 9.04
N GLY A 769 -14.36 17.67 7.96
CA GLY A 769 -14.31 19.11 7.67
C GLY A 769 -15.38 19.90 8.42
N ALA A 770 -15.01 21.12 8.83
CA ALA A 770 -15.88 22.17 9.37
C ALA A 770 -15.61 23.48 8.60
N PRO A 771 -16.06 23.59 7.33
CA PRO A 771 -15.68 24.68 6.41
C PRO A 771 -16.25 26.04 6.76
N ASN A 772 -17.13 26.14 7.76
CA ASN A 772 -17.71 27.41 8.21
C ASN A 772 -17.13 27.87 9.56
N GLU A 773 -16.12 27.19 10.13
CA GLU A 773 -15.48 27.60 11.39
C GLU A 773 -14.87 29.02 11.26
N ASP A 774 -15.17 29.88 12.23
CA ASP A 774 -14.58 31.22 12.38
C ASP A 774 -13.20 31.13 13.09
N ILE A 775 -12.11 31.50 12.40
CA ILE A 775 -10.75 31.41 12.98
C ILE A 775 -10.34 32.74 13.62
N THR A 776 -10.35 32.79 14.96
CA THR A 776 -10.20 34.00 15.78
C THR A 776 -8.86 34.11 16.53
N ARG A 777 -7.72 34.20 15.81
CA ARG A 777 -6.39 34.32 16.45
C ARG A 777 -5.86 35.75 16.60
N THR A 778 -5.98 36.57 15.56
CA THR A 778 -5.48 37.97 15.50
C THR A 778 -6.55 38.96 15.05
N SER A 779 -7.46 38.50 14.21
CA SER A 779 -8.73 39.10 13.81
C SER A 779 -9.73 37.97 13.59
N ASN A 780 -11.05 38.24 13.58
CA ASN A 780 -11.99 37.22 13.11
C ASN A 780 -11.85 37.05 11.59
N ARG A 781 -11.64 35.82 11.14
CA ARG A 781 -11.83 35.41 9.74
C ARG A 781 -13.03 34.47 9.69
N SER A 782 -14.15 34.95 9.17
CA SER A 782 -15.37 34.15 9.13
C SER A 782 -15.33 33.09 8.05
N ASN A 783 -15.89 31.91 8.30
CA ASN A 783 -15.89 30.76 7.39
C ASN A 783 -14.50 30.40 6.82
N ALA A 784 -13.42 30.68 7.55
CA ALA A 784 -12.08 30.27 7.18
C ALA A 784 -11.98 28.73 7.13
N GLY A 785 -12.65 28.07 8.08
CA GLY A 785 -12.78 26.63 8.14
C GLY A 785 -11.64 25.93 8.90
N THR A 786 -11.94 24.70 9.31
CA THR A 786 -10.98 23.79 9.95
C THR A 786 -11.29 22.34 9.58
N SER A 787 -10.42 21.42 9.94
CA SER A 787 -10.71 19.98 9.92
C SER A 787 -10.27 19.33 11.22
N LEU A 788 -11.11 18.42 11.73
CA LEU A 788 -10.88 17.69 12.97
C LEU A 788 -10.55 16.23 12.67
N LEU A 789 -9.46 15.74 13.25
CA LEU A 789 -9.03 14.35 13.20
C LEU A 789 -9.42 13.65 14.52
N PHE A 790 -10.32 12.68 14.43
CA PHE A 790 -10.82 11.86 15.54
C PHE A 790 -10.22 10.46 15.48
N LYS A 791 -9.99 9.84 16.64
CA LYS A 791 -9.27 8.57 16.70
C LYS A 791 -10.17 7.35 16.69
N GLY A 792 -9.75 6.33 15.96
CA GLY A 792 -10.24 4.96 16.10
C GLY A 792 -9.82 4.35 17.45
N SER A 793 -10.49 3.27 17.86
CA SER A 793 -10.08 2.46 19.01
C SER A 793 -10.92 1.19 19.09
N ALA A 794 -10.45 0.16 19.81
CA ALA A 794 -11.24 -1.04 20.14
C ALA A 794 -12.57 -0.81 20.91
N THR A 795 -12.97 0.44 21.17
CA THR A 795 -14.28 0.82 21.72
C THR A 795 -15.08 1.77 20.82
N GLY A 796 -14.63 1.90 19.57
CA GLY A 796 -15.12 2.84 18.57
C GLY A 796 -14.43 4.21 18.62
N LEU A 797 -15.07 5.18 17.96
CA LEU A 797 -14.59 6.53 17.73
C LEU A 797 -14.47 7.33 19.05
N THR A 798 -13.38 8.09 19.21
CA THR A 798 -13.14 8.90 20.40
C THR A 798 -12.67 10.32 20.07
N GLY A 799 -13.09 11.27 20.93
CA GLY A 799 -12.55 12.64 20.95
C GLY A 799 -11.23 12.76 21.72
N THR A 800 -10.74 11.69 22.36
CA THR A 800 -9.50 11.74 23.14
C THR A 800 -8.29 11.75 22.20
N GLY A 801 -7.47 12.81 22.30
CA GLY A 801 -6.28 12.96 21.44
C GLY A 801 -6.61 13.42 20.02
N SER A 802 -7.80 14.00 19.82
CA SER A 802 -8.18 14.63 18.56
C SER A 802 -7.33 15.86 18.26
N LEU A 803 -7.11 16.10 16.96
CA LEU A 803 -6.33 17.22 16.45
C LEU A 803 -7.22 18.14 15.61
N ALA A 804 -6.97 19.44 15.67
CA ALA A 804 -7.53 20.41 14.74
C ALA A 804 -6.45 20.85 13.75
N ILE A 805 -6.83 21.05 12.49
CA ILE A 805 -5.97 21.51 11.42
C ILE A 805 -6.64 22.73 10.79
N SER A 806 -5.95 23.88 10.85
CA SER A 806 -6.33 25.12 10.18
C SER A 806 -5.10 25.74 9.53
N GLN A 807 -5.29 26.75 8.67
CA GLN A 807 -4.19 27.48 8.03
C GLN A 807 -3.41 28.39 9.01
N ASP A 808 -3.94 28.58 10.23
CA ASP A 808 -3.31 29.31 11.34
C ASP A 808 -2.48 28.39 12.27
N GLU A 809 -2.38 27.08 11.98
CA GLU A 809 -1.59 26.13 12.78
C GLU A 809 -0.06 26.30 12.56
N PRO A 810 0.77 26.28 13.63
CA PRO A 810 2.21 26.48 13.49
C PRO A 810 2.89 25.46 12.57
N GLY A 811 3.45 25.96 11.46
CA GLY A 811 4.16 25.16 10.46
C GLY A 811 3.35 24.85 9.21
N VAL A 812 2.01 25.01 9.25
CA VAL A 812 1.20 25.02 8.04
C VAL A 812 1.55 26.27 7.21
N PRO A 813 1.80 26.15 5.89
CA PRO A 813 2.07 27.31 5.04
C PRO A 813 0.78 28.12 4.77
N GLY A 814 0.88 29.12 3.90
CA GLY A 814 -0.27 29.93 3.48
C GLY A 814 -0.62 31.02 4.50
N SER A 815 -1.87 31.48 4.47
CA SER A 815 -2.41 32.47 5.41
C SER A 815 -3.92 32.38 5.41
N THR A 816 -4.52 32.24 6.60
CA THR A 816 -5.98 32.20 6.75
C THR A 816 -6.63 33.52 6.35
N GLU A 817 -7.62 33.47 5.47
CA GLU A 817 -8.48 34.57 4.99
C GLU A 817 -9.96 34.29 5.35
N THR A 818 -10.86 35.18 4.94
CA THR A 818 -12.31 35.01 5.13
C THR A 818 -12.90 34.25 3.95
N ASP A 819 -13.78 33.30 4.24
CA ASP A 819 -14.44 32.42 3.25
C ASP A 819 -13.49 31.47 2.48
N ASP A 820 -12.33 31.07 3.03
CA ASP A 820 -11.45 30.05 2.39
C ASP A 820 -12.11 28.64 2.38
N ASN A 821 -12.97 28.37 3.35
CA ASN A 821 -13.70 27.11 3.53
C ASN A 821 -12.82 25.86 3.63
N LEU A 822 -11.72 25.91 4.39
CA LEU A 822 -10.89 24.74 4.67
C LEU A 822 -11.72 23.62 5.32
N GLY A 823 -11.68 22.42 4.74
CA GLY A 823 -12.55 21.30 5.13
C GLY A 823 -13.77 21.13 4.20
N SER A 824 -13.81 21.82 3.06
CA SER A 824 -14.85 21.63 2.03
C SER A 824 -14.93 20.19 1.54
N ALA A 825 -13.75 19.56 1.34
CA ALA A 825 -13.58 18.13 1.14
C ALA A 825 -12.37 17.64 1.93
N VAL A 826 -12.33 16.34 2.27
CA VAL A 826 -11.22 15.72 3.01
C VAL A 826 -10.91 14.32 2.47
N SER A 827 -9.66 13.90 2.56
CA SER A 827 -9.22 12.52 2.30
C SER A 827 -8.20 12.07 3.35
N LEU A 828 -8.32 10.82 3.81
CA LEU A 828 -7.34 10.09 4.62
C LEU A 828 -6.86 8.87 3.81
N THR A 829 -5.72 9.00 3.14
CA THR A 829 -5.20 7.97 2.23
C THR A 829 -3.68 7.86 2.36
N ASP A 830 -3.11 6.65 2.27
CA ASP A 830 -1.66 6.48 2.27
C ASP A 830 -1.07 6.88 0.90
N LEU A 831 -0.70 8.15 0.80
CA LEU A 831 -0.12 8.77 -0.40
C LEU A 831 1.41 8.64 -0.44
N THR A 832 1.99 7.79 0.43
CA THR A 832 3.44 7.57 0.55
C THR A 832 3.88 6.10 0.57
N GLY A 833 2.95 5.16 0.74
CA GLY A 833 3.18 3.72 0.83
C GLY A 833 3.76 3.27 2.19
N PHE A 834 3.78 4.12 3.21
CA PHE A 834 4.37 3.78 4.51
C PHE A 834 3.40 3.03 5.45
N GLY A 835 2.16 2.78 5.04
CA GLY A 835 1.11 2.15 5.84
C GLY A 835 0.40 3.11 6.80
N ARG A 836 0.42 4.41 6.52
CA ARG A 836 -0.27 5.46 7.29
C ARG A 836 -1.01 6.40 6.36
N ALA A 837 -2.24 6.74 6.69
CA ALA A 837 -3.04 7.72 5.96
C ALA A 837 -2.49 9.14 6.16
N ASP A 838 -2.15 9.81 5.06
CA ASP A 838 -1.89 11.24 5.02
C ASP A 838 -3.21 12.01 4.85
N LEU A 839 -3.23 13.28 5.28
CA LEU A 839 -4.41 14.12 5.19
C LEU A 839 -4.33 14.99 3.93
N VAL A 840 -5.42 15.03 3.16
CA VAL A 840 -5.64 16.06 2.13
C VAL A 840 -6.92 16.79 2.46
N ILE A 841 -6.85 18.13 2.54
CA ILE A 841 -7.95 18.99 2.96
C ILE A 841 -8.17 20.05 1.87
N GLY A 842 -9.39 20.12 1.33
CA GLY A 842 -9.79 21.13 0.36
C GLY A 842 -10.23 22.44 1.04
N ALA A 843 -9.73 23.57 0.56
CA ALA A 843 -10.24 24.91 0.83
C ALA A 843 -10.81 25.47 -0.47
N ALA A 844 -12.12 25.31 -0.69
CA ALA A 844 -12.75 25.58 -1.99
C ALA A 844 -13.02 27.07 -2.26
N GLY A 845 -12.91 27.92 -1.23
CA GLY A 845 -13.07 29.37 -1.33
C GLY A 845 -11.75 30.15 -1.48
N GLU A 846 -10.61 29.50 -1.21
CA GLU A 846 -9.26 30.10 -1.29
C GLU A 846 -9.03 30.88 -2.60
N ASP A 847 -8.29 32.00 -2.51
CA ASP A 847 -7.93 32.89 -3.62
C ASP A 847 -9.18 33.36 -4.41
N ALA A 848 -10.26 33.71 -3.70
CA ALA A 848 -11.55 34.13 -4.26
C ALA A 848 -12.25 33.05 -5.13
N GLY A 849 -12.31 31.82 -4.64
CA GLY A 849 -13.00 30.70 -5.26
C GLY A 849 -12.18 29.94 -6.31
N ASN A 850 -10.87 30.18 -6.39
CA ASN A 850 -9.96 29.33 -7.17
C ASN A 850 -9.86 27.94 -6.53
N GLY A 851 -9.74 27.93 -5.20
CA GLY A 851 -9.61 26.76 -4.37
C GLY A 851 -8.20 26.13 -4.37
N THR A 852 -7.89 25.43 -3.29
CA THR A 852 -6.58 24.79 -3.07
C THR A 852 -6.72 23.50 -2.25
N LEU A 853 -5.72 22.62 -2.35
CA LEU A 853 -5.59 21.43 -1.49
C LEU A 853 -4.40 21.57 -0.54
N LEU A 854 -4.65 21.49 0.76
CA LEU A 854 -3.63 21.34 1.79
C LEU A 854 -3.33 19.85 2.02
N TYR A 855 -2.12 19.41 1.67
CA TYR A 855 -1.58 18.10 2.03
C TYR A 855 -0.81 18.19 3.35
N VAL A 856 -1.19 17.40 4.35
CA VAL A 856 -0.46 17.24 5.62
C VAL A 856 0.05 15.80 5.75
N PRO A 857 1.37 15.58 5.72
CA PRO A 857 1.94 14.24 5.86
C PRO A 857 1.77 13.68 7.28
N SER A 858 1.58 12.37 7.36
CA SER A 858 1.66 11.55 8.58
C SER A 858 3.06 10.96 8.76
N ASN A 859 3.50 10.74 10.00
CA ASN A 859 4.74 10.05 10.33
C ASN A 859 4.64 9.36 11.70
N SER A 860 5.68 8.63 12.10
CA SER A 860 5.76 7.89 13.38
C SER A 860 5.59 8.76 14.64
N THR A 861 5.76 10.08 14.54
CA THR A 861 5.57 11.04 15.64
C THR A 861 4.26 11.83 15.56
N GLY A 862 3.44 11.63 14.51
CA GLY A 862 2.17 12.33 14.28
C GLY A 862 2.13 13.12 12.97
N LEU A 863 1.43 14.25 12.96
CA LEU A 863 1.26 15.07 11.75
C LEU A 863 2.49 15.97 11.50
N GLY A 864 3.08 15.86 10.32
CA GLY A 864 4.21 16.66 9.86
C GLY A 864 3.82 18.05 9.37
N LEU A 865 3.15 18.85 10.21
CA LEU A 865 2.61 20.18 9.87
C LEU A 865 3.64 21.08 9.16
N SER A 866 4.88 21.15 9.65
CA SER A 866 5.98 21.93 9.06
C SER A 866 6.49 21.44 7.69
N THR A 867 5.94 20.33 7.19
CA THR A 867 6.25 19.74 5.87
C THR A 867 5.02 19.58 4.98
N SER A 868 3.90 20.19 5.40
CA SER A 868 2.68 20.29 4.61
C SER A 868 2.87 21.20 3.37
N LYS A 869 2.00 21.03 2.38
CA LYS A 869 2.11 21.65 1.05
C LYS A 869 0.74 22.06 0.52
N TYR A 870 0.68 23.15 -0.23
CA TYR A 870 -0.50 23.47 -1.06
C TYR A 870 -0.34 23.05 -2.50
N TYR A 871 -1.45 22.56 -3.06
CA TYR A 871 -1.62 22.28 -4.46
C TYR A 871 -2.82 23.09 -4.98
N GLY A 872 -2.54 24.26 -5.55
CA GLY A 872 -3.53 25.15 -6.15
C GLY A 872 -3.48 25.15 -7.69
N LEU A 873 -3.98 26.22 -8.30
CA LEU A 873 -4.10 26.37 -9.77
C LEU A 873 -2.83 26.02 -10.55
N THR A 874 -1.67 26.49 -10.07
CA THR A 874 -0.38 26.31 -10.76
C THR A 874 0.09 24.85 -10.69
N GLN A 875 -0.09 24.21 -9.54
CA GLN A 875 0.34 22.84 -9.29
C GLN A 875 -0.58 21.84 -10.01
N LEU A 876 -1.90 22.05 -9.99
CA LEU A 876 -2.88 21.10 -10.53
C LEU A 876 -3.41 21.44 -11.93
N GLY A 877 -3.16 22.64 -12.44
CA GLY A 877 -3.60 23.06 -13.79
C GLY A 877 -5.11 23.34 -13.87
N THR A 878 -5.74 23.71 -12.77
CA THR A 878 -7.13 24.17 -12.70
C THR A 878 -7.25 25.64 -13.11
N ALA A 879 -8.47 26.10 -13.41
CA ALA A 879 -8.74 27.49 -13.78
C ALA A 879 -9.27 28.33 -12.60
N THR A 880 -9.22 29.65 -12.73
CA THR A 880 -9.71 30.58 -11.71
C THR A 880 -11.23 30.50 -11.52
N GLY A 881 -11.71 30.52 -10.28
CA GLY A 881 -13.14 30.39 -9.95
C GLY A 881 -13.71 28.97 -10.07
N ASN A 882 -12.86 27.94 -10.12
CA ASN A 882 -13.29 26.54 -10.29
C ASN A 882 -13.43 25.76 -8.96
N HIS A 883 -13.25 26.39 -7.79
CA HIS A 883 -13.51 25.78 -6.48
C HIS A 883 -12.82 24.41 -6.26
N LEU A 884 -11.51 24.33 -6.58
CA LEU A 884 -10.70 23.15 -6.29
C LEU A 884 -10.74 22.81 -4.80
N GLY A 885 -10.92 21.53 -4.47
CA GLY A 885 -11.12 21.09 -3.07
C GLY A 885 -12.59 20.93 -2.66
N THR A 886 -13.51 20.89 -3.63
CA THR A 886 -14.93 20.54 -3.41
C THR A 886 -15.18 19.03 -3.45
N THR A 887 -14.43 18.27 -4.26
CA THR A 887 -14.55 16.81 -4.37
C THR A 887 -13.17 16.17 -4.31
N LEU A 888 -12.97 15.20 -3.41
CA LEU A 888 -11.74 14.41 -3.28
C LEU A 888 -12.10 12.93 -3.17
N ALA A 889 -11.29 12.07 -3.76
CA ALA A 889 -11.33 10.62 -3.58
C ALA A 889 -9.92 10.08 -3.28
N PRO A 890 -9.80 8.94 -2.57
CA PRO A 890 -8.54 8.22 -2.36
C PRO A 890 -7.78 7.93 -3.65
#